data_AF-A0A815B6F0-F1
#
_entry.id   AF-A0A815B6F0-F1
#
_cell.length_a   1.000
_cell.length_b   1.000
_cell.length_c   1.000
_cell.angle_alpha   90.00
_cell.angle_beta   90.00
_cell.angle_gamma   90.00
#
_symmetry.space_group_name_H-M   'P 1'
#
loop_
_entity.id
_entity.type
_entity.pdbx_description
1 polymer ?
#
loop_
_entity_poly.entity_id
_entity_poly.type
_entity_poly.pdbx_seq_one_letter_code
_entity_poly.pdbx_strand_id
1 'polypeptide(L)'
;MAEKFDSTPFLLLGFVLIFIFGIFIGLNLNRTDIKPFIAYLSSNAILQKNLESNQQQSLHSFSFAYNTTHLWSMRLADENYYRIVRRLPCRTVNYVDQSVNELMNHCSQTTINEFSVNETVNIQRWFYEHQYPVDCSNKKFAVIHNYAWSGFGSTIHQVAWAFGEALAQNRIAIYETPGNWVYGDCKFGTPDCFFLPITNCSIPSKIDGNQTIRIPANRGHWEKARYPDVFQNRTLTWYRSQLLFYLMRYNAQTLAHVQHLVAQSFDPPSVDLHHPYVALYVRRSDKVTNREMSQAYPLSQYFNLFDNDTHQTNITTIYINSEDNNVFKEFQQINKNKTGYYKLLRVKTRKDIVFGSLMGMAMNERGKIILEFLTDLFIEANADLHAGTLTSNWCRLVDEMRLVLGKFSPYYTPENGYYLGFVLIFIFGVFIGLNMNTTDIKPFILYSSSNMILQEELESNQQQSLNPFSFAYNTTHLWSMRLADENYYRIIRRLPCRTVNYVDQSINETMNHCSQTTINEFSVKETVNAQKWFYEHQHPVDCSNKKFAIIHNYAWSGIGSTIHQVVWAFGEALAQNRIAVYETPGNWVYGDCKFGTLDCFFLPITNCSIPSKIDGDQTIRIPANIGHWEKPRYPDVFQNRTLTWYRSQLLFYLMRYNAQTLAHVQHLIAQSFDPPSVDLHHPYIALYVRRSDKVTNREMSQAYSLSQYFNLFDNDTHQTNITTIYINSEDNNVYNEFEQINKNKTGYYKLLRVKTRKDIVFGSLMGMPMNERGKIILEFLTDLFIEANADLHAGTLSSNWCRLVDEMRLVLGKFSPYYTPENGYYLGLRRKK
;
A
#
# COMPACT_ATOMS: atom_id res chain seq x y z
N MET A 1 52.60 -9.18 -36.85
CA MET A 1 52.31 -10.02 -38.03
C MET A 1 50.95 -10.67 -37.82
N ALA A 2 50.07 -10.56 -38.82
CA ALA A 2 48.64 -10.92 -38.85
C ALA A 2 47.65 -9.97 -38.14
N GLU A 3 47.36 -8.83 -38.80
CA GLU A 3 46.11 -8.08 -38.60
C GLU A 3 44.96 -8.78 -39.34
N LYS A 4 43.86 -9.05 -38.64
CA LYS A 4 42.59 -9.49 -39.23
C LYS A 4 41.90 -8.29 -39.87
N PHE A 5 41.79 -8.31 -41.20
CA PHE A 5 40.95 -7.39 -41.96
C PHE A 5 39.48 -7.63 -41.62
N ASP A 6 38.82 -6.62 -41.06
CA ASP A 6 37.37 -6.55 -40.91
C ASP A 6 36.76 -6.16 -42.28
N SER A 7 36.05 -7.10 -42.91
CA SER A 7 35.42 -6.93 -44.24
C SER A 7 34.05 -6.24 -44.18
N THR A 8 33.59 -5.89 -42.98
CA THR A 8 32.32 -5.17 -42.75
C THR A 8 32.23 -3.82 -43.50
N PRO A 9 33.30 -3.01 -43.66
CA PRO A 9 33.25 -1.77 -44.44
C PRO A 9 33.04 -2.02 -45.94
N PHE A 10 33.54 -3.14 -46.48
CA PHE A 10 33.41 -3.47 -47.91
C PHE A 10 32.03 -4.00 -48.27
N LEU A 11 31.39 -4.76 -47.36
CA LEU A 11 30.00 -5.16 -47.51
C LEU A 11 29.04 -3.98 -47.39
N LEU A 12 29.30 -3.07 -46.44
CA LEU A 12 28.51 -1.83 -46.32
C LEU A 12 28.69 -0.94 -47.55
N LEU A 13 29.92 -0.81 -48.06
CA LEU A 13 30.22 -0.07 -49.30
C LEU A 13 29.53 -0.71 -50.51
N GLY A 14 29.47 -2.04 -50.60
CA GLY A 14 28.77 -2.77 -51.66
C GLY A 14 27.26 -2.48 -51.67
N PHE A 15 26.60 -2.55 -50.51
CA PHE A 15 25.18 -2.20 -50.38
C PHE A 15 24.92 -0.72 -50.67
N VAL A 16 25.79 0.17 -50.19
CA VAL A 16 25.71 1.61 -50.47
C VAL A 16 25.91 1.89 -51.96
N LEU A 17 26.83 1.21 -52.64
CA LEU A 17 27.06 1.38 -54.08
C LEU A 17 25.90 0.85 -54.94
N ILE A 18 25.28 -0.27 -54.57
CA ILE A 18 24.09 -0.80 -55.26
C ILE A 18 22.89 0.14 -55.07
N PHE A 19 22.71 0.67 -53.86
CA PHE A 19 21.66 1.63 -53.54
C PHE A 19 21.90 2.97 -54.26
N ILE A 20 23.15 3.47 -54.28
CA ILE A 20 23.53 4.67 -55.03
C ILE A 20 23.35 4.46 -56.54
N PHE A 21 23.68 3.29 -57.09
CA PHE A 21 23.49 3.00 -58.52
C PHE A 21 22.00 2.94 -58.89
N GLY A 22 21.15 2.39 -58.01
CA GLY A 22 19.69 2.45 -58.15
C GLY A 22 19.13 3.88 -58.08
N ILE A 23 19.71 4.73 -57.23
CA ILE A 23 19.38 6.15 -57.12
C ILE A 23 19.86 6.93 -58.37
N PHE A 24 21.03 6.61 -58.93
CA PHE A 24 21.56 7.26 -60.13
C PHE A 24 20.79 6.92 -61.41
N ILE A 25 20.15 5.75 -61.48
CA ILE A 25 19.20 5.41 -62.55
C ILE A 25 17.85 6.09 -62.33
N GLY A 26 17.43 6.29 -61.07
CA GLY A 26 16.15 6.92 -60.72
C GLY A 26 16.13 8.46 -60.70
N LEU A 27 17.28 9.14 -60.62
CA LEU A 27 17.36 10.59 -60.42
C LEU A 27 18.03 11.34 -61.57
N ASN A 28 17.71 10.98 -62.82
CA ASN A 28 17.89 11.88 -63.95
C ASN A 28 16.77 12.93 -64.01
N LEU A 29 16.60 13.72 -62.94
CA LEU A 29 15.80 14.96 -62.91
C LEU A 29 16.39 15.94 -61.88
N ASN A 30 17.16 16.89 -62.41
CA ASN A 30 17.38 18.29 -61.99
C ASN A 30 17.72 18.64 -60.51
N ARG A 31 19.03 18.75 -60.26
CA ARG A 31 19.79 19.95 -59.77
C ARG A 31 19.06 20.96 -58.86
N THR A 32 19.56 21.19 -57.64
CA THR A 32 20.55 22.25 -57.31
C THR A 32 20.93 22.29 -55.82
N ASP A 33 22.25 22.33 -55.59
CA ASP A 33 23.05 22.94 -54.51
C ASP A 33 22.78 22.69 -53.01
N ILE A 34 23.78 22.12 -52.32
CA ILE A 34 24.70 22.86 -51.42
C ILE A 34 25.81 21.91 -50.89
N LYS A 35 27.04 22.42 -50.90
CA LYS A 35 28.32 21.90 -50.36
C LYS A 35 28.81 22.94 -49.32
N PRO A 36 29.89 22.73 -48.52
CA PRO A 36 30.20 21.62 -47.59
C PRO A 36 30.94 22.12 -46.30
N PHE A 37 31.64 21.21 -45.60
CA PHE A 37 32.88 21.40 -44.79
C PHE A 37 32.73 21.79 -43.29
N ILE A 38 33.56 21.38 -42.32
CA ILE A 38 34.40 20.20 -41.98
C ILE A 38 35.13 20.53 -40.64
N ALA A 39 35.35 19.50 -39.79
CA ALA A 39 36.41 19.35 -38.76
C ALA A 39 36.54 20.40 -37.62
N TYR A 40 37.19 20.17 -36.46
CA TYR A 40 38.24 19.23 -36.08
C TYR A 40 38.30 19.03 -34.54
N LEU A 41 39.02 17.97 -34.16
CA LEU A 41 39.35 17.39 -32.84
C LEU A 41 39.99 18.37 -31.82
N SER A 42 39.92 18.11 -30.52
CA SER A 42 40.98 17.46 -29.69
C SER A 42 41.05 18.25 -28.36
N SER A 43 41.53 17.84 -27.18
CA SER A 43 42.03 16.59 -26.57
C SER A 43 42.39 16.89 -25.09
N ASN A 44 42.54 15.83 -24.26
CA ASN A 44 43.46 15.69 -23.10
C ASN A 44 43.16 16.51 -21.82
N ALA A 45 43.47 16.11 -20.56
CA ALA A 45 44.11 14.95 -19.91
C ALA A 45 44.09 15.23 -18.37
N ILE A 46 43.82 14.26 -17.48
CA ILE A 46 44.77 13.58 -16.55
C ILE A 46 44.71 13.98 -15.03
N LEU A 47 44.66 12.90 -14.20
CA LEU A 47 45.22 12.62 -12.85
C LEU A 47 44.50 12.88 -11.49
N GLN A 48 44.29 11.75 -10.77
CA GLN A 48 44.65 11.40 -9.35
C GLN A 48 43.99 12.13 -8.15
N LYS A 49 43.77 11.55 -6.95
CA LYS A 49 43.98 10.22 -6.31
C LYS A 49 43.23 10.18 -4.96
N ASN A 50 42.78 8.98 -4.54
CA ASN A 50 42.57 8.37 -3.21
C ASN A 50 42.15 9.18 -1.95
N LEU A 51 41.23 8.58 -1.18
CA LEU A 51 41.41 8.33 0.27
C LEU A 51 40.48 7.20 0.77
N GLU A 52 41.08 6.31 1.57
CA GLU A 52 40.52 5.12 2.23
C GLU A 52 39.90 5.46 3.60
N SER A 53 38.96 4.64 4.10
CA SER A 53 39.17 3.77 5.28
C SER A 53 37.87 3.31 5.99
N ASN A 54 37.76 1.99 6.07
CA ASN A 54 37.35 1.10 7.18
C ASN A 54 36.45 1.61 8.33
N GLN A 55 35.39 0.84 8.61
CA GLN A 55 35.28 0.11 9.88
C GLN A 55 34.27 -1.06 9.83
N GLN A 56 34.74 -2.24 10.24
CA GLN A 56 33.99 -3.45 10.58
C GLN A 56 33.40 -3.32 12.00
N GLN A 57 32.20 -3.89 12.23
CA GLN A 57 31.97 -4.71 13.42
C GLN A 57 30.74 -5.63 13.26
N SER A 58 30.95 -6.84 13.79
CA SER A 58 30.09 -8.02 13.95
C SER A 58 29.00 -7.81 15.02
N LEU A 59 28.03 -8.66 15.36
CA LEU A 59 27.72 -10.09 15.21
C LEU A 59 26.30 -10.31 15.82
N HIS A 60 25.74 -11.50 15.62
CA HIS A 60 24.72 -12.21 16.41
C HIS A 60 23.26 -12.29 15.93
N SER A 61 22.82 -13.54 16.00
CA SER A 61 21.67 -14.27 15.50
C SER A 61 20.42 -14.11 16.36
N PHE A 62 19.24 -13.95 15.73
CA PHE A 62 17.95 -14.22 16.37
C PHE A 62 16.97 -14.94 15.43
N SER A 63 16.29 -15.94 15.99
CA SER A 63 15.40 -16.88 15.33
C SER A 63 13.92 -16.46 15.38
N PHE A 64 13.37 -16.21 14.20
CA PHE A 64 12.04 -16.51 13.65
C PHE A 64 10.82 -16.63 14.60
N ALA A 65 9.91 -15.64 14.49
CA ALA A 65 8.46 -15.80 14.63
C ALA A 65 7.78 -14.88 13.58
N TYR A 66 7.39 -15.43 12.42
CA TYR A 66 6.71 -14.70 11.34
C TYR A 66 5.30 -15.26 11.17
N ASN A 67 4.26 -14.41 11.21
CA ASN A 67 3.08 -14.62 10.35
C ASN A 67 2.10 -13.43 10.33
N THR A 68 2.43 -12.36 9.63
CA THR A 68 1.43 -11.31 9.41
C THR A 68 1.60 -10.72 8.04
N THR A 69 0.54 -10.74 7.23
CA THR A 69 0.54 -10.23 5.87
C THR A 69 0.75 -8.72 5.83
N HIS A 70 1.98 -8.26 5.57
CA HIS A 70 2.32 -6.87 5.20
C HIS A 70 1.81 -6.50 3.79
N LEU A 71 0.65 -7.04 3.37
CA LEU A 71 0.02 -6.80 2.06
C LEU A 71 -0.32 -5.32 1.82
N TRP A 72 -0.16 -4.44 2.82
CA TRP A 72 -0.76 -3.11 2.84
C TRP A 72 0.18 -2.00 3.30
N SER A 73 1.51 -2.19 3.23
CA SER A 73 2.42 -1.05 3.44
C SER A 73 2.42 -0.07 2.26
N MET A 74 1.92 -0.48 1.09
CA MET A 74 1.77 0.37 -0.09
C MET A 74 0.38 1.00 -0.14
N ARG A 75 0.35 2.28 -0.47
CA ARG A 75 -0.84 3.13 -0.48
C ARG A 75 -1.67 2.90 -1.74
N LEU A 76 -2.92 2.52 -1.53
CA LEU A 76 -3.93 2.45 -2.57
C LEU A 76 -4.20 3.84 -3.15
N ALA A 77 -4.61 3.90 -4.42
CA ALA A 77 -4.94 5.11 -5.16
C ALA A 77 -6.02 5.92 -4.44
N ASP A 78 -5.75 7.20 -4.19
CA ASP A 78 -6.60 8.05 -3.38
C ASP A 78 -7.35 9.11 -4.24
N GLU A 79 -8.23 9.90 -3.64
CA GLU A 79 -8.99 10.98 -4.27
C GLU A 79 -8.06 12.03 -4.88
N ASN A 80 -6.88 12.29 -4.30
CA ASN A 80 -5.91 13.19 -4.93
C ASN A 80 -5.44 12.61 -6.27
N TYR A 81 -5.07 11.35 -6.30
CA TYR A 81 -4.76 10.63 -7.53
C TYR A 81 -5.91 10.68 -8.53
N TYR A 82 -7.16 10.39 -8.13
CA TYR A 82 -8.28 10.45 -9.06
C TYR A 82 -8.63 11.86 -9.53
N ARG A 83 -8.44 12.88 -8.69
CA ARG A 83 -8.56 14.30 -9.10
C ARG A 83 -7.50 14.66 -10.12
N ILE A 84 -6.28 14.16 -9.97
CA ILE A 84 -5.19 14.31 -10.95
C ILE A 84 -5.62 13.64 -12.26
N VAL A 85 -5.93 12.34 -12.24
CA VAL A 85 -6.22 11.57 -13.45
C VAL A 85 -7.46 12.06 -14.20
N ARG A 86 -8.48 12.58 -13.52
CA ARG A 86 -9.65 13.20 -14.20
C ARG A 86 -9.30 14.44 -15.03
N ARG A 87 -8.17 15.08 -14.75
CA ARG A 87 -7.66 16.22 -15.54
C ARG A 87 -6.72 15.77 -16.66
N LEU A 88 -6.31 14.50 -16.67
CA LEU A 88 -5.40 13.96 -17.65
C LEU A 88 -6.17 13.37 -18.84
N PRO A 89 -5.60 13.42 -20.05
CA PRO A 89 -6.17 12.71 -21.19
C PRO A 89 -6.17 11.20 -20.93
N CYS A 90 -7.21 10.52 -21.39
CA CYS A 90 -7.27 9.07 -21.36
C CYS A 90 -6.13 8.47 -22.18
N ARG A 91 -5.50 7.44 -21.62
CA ARG A 91 -4.37 6.75 -22.23
C ARG A 91 -4.70 5.28 -22.39
N THR A 92 -4.27 4.74 -23.52
CA THR A 92 -4.31 3.33 -23.80
C THR A 92 -2.88 2.83 -23.83
N VAL A 93 -2.58 1.83 -23.03
CA VAL A 93 -1.28 1.17 -23.03
C VAL A 93 -1.43 -0.19 -23.68
N ASN A 94 -0.56 -0.45 -24.65
CA ASN A 94 -0.42 -1.78 -25.22
C ASN A 94 0.63 -2.55 -24.40
N TYR A 95 0.17 -3.47 -23.57
CA TYR A 95 1.04 -4.44 -22.91
C TYR A 95 1.36 -5.52 -23.96
N VAL A 96 2.42 -5.27 -24.71
CA VAL A 96 2.98 -6.27 -25.63
C VAL A 96 3.83 -7.22 -24.79
N ASP A 97 3.26 -8.36 -24.42
CA ASP A 97 4.05 -9.55 -24.13
C ASP A 97 4.18 -10.35 -25.42
N GLN A 98 5.26 -11.11 -25.62
CA GLN A 98 5.73 -11.64 -26.91
C GLN A 98 4.68 -12.41 -27.75
N SER A 99 3.52 -12.75 -27.19
CA SER A 99 2.39 -13.39 -27.88
C SER A 99 0.99 -12.83 -27.59
N VAL A 100 0.83 -11.86 -26.68
CA VAL A 100 -0.49 -11.31 -26.30
C VAL A 100 -0.42 -9.79 -26.35
N ASN A 101 -1.13 -9.21 -27.32
CA ASN A 101 -1.37 -7.77 -27.37
C ASN A 101 -2.60 -7.47 -26.52
N GLU A 102 -2.37 -7.04 -25.27
CA GLU A 102 -3.44 -6.57 -24.41
C GLU A 102 -3.50 -5.05 -24.44
N LEU A 103 -4.60 -4.52 -24.97
CA LEU A 103 -4.83 -3.09 -25.09
C LEU A 103 -5.60 -2.60 -23.86
N MET A 104 -4.89 -2.09 -22.87
CA MET A 104 -5.50 -1.63 -21.64
C MET A 104 -5.86 -0.15 -21.75
N ASN A 105 -7.16 0.15 -21.80
CA ASN A 105 -7.66 1.52 -21.71
C ASN A 105 -7.86 1.85 -20.23
N HIS A 106 -7.07 2.79 -19.72
CA HIS A 106 -7.05 3.16 -18.31
C HIS A 106 -8.26 4.00 -17.86
N CYS A 107 -9.03 4.52 -18.82
CA CYS A 107 -10.31 5.16 -18.54
C CYS A 107 -11.50 4.21 -18.69
N SER A 108 -11.27 2.97 -19.14
CA SER A 108 -12.37 2.03 -19.29
C SER A 108 -12.87 1.59 -17.93
N GLN A 109 -14.19 1.71 -17.73
CA GLN A 109 -14.85 1.23 -16.51
C GLN A 109 -14.63 -0.28 -16.32
N THR A 110 -14.48 -1.05 -17.40
CA THR A 110 -14.19 -2.49 -17.32
C THR A 110 -12.84 -2.75 -16.63
N THR A 111 -11.78 -2.08 -17.07
CA THR A 111 -10.44 -2.15 -16.47
C THR A 111 -10.48 -1.70 -15.00
N ILE A 112 -11.13 -0.57 -14.74
CA ILE A 112 -11.28 -0.01 -13.39
C ILE A 112 -12.01 -0.99 -12.47
N ASN A 113 -13.09 -1.63 -12.94
CA ASN A 113 -13.85 -2.59 -12.17
C ASN A 113 -13.02 -3.85 -11.88
N GLU A 114 -12.22 -4.30 -12.85
CA GLU A 114 -11.37 -5.47 -12.70
C GLU A 114 -10.35 -5.28 -11.57
N PHE A 115 -9.67 -4.14 -11.54
CA PHE A 115 -8.72 -3.78 -10.49
C PHE A 115 -9.38 -3.09 -9.28
N SER A 116 -10.69 -3.22 -9.09
CA SER A 116 -11.34 -2.65 -7.93
C SER A 116 -10.82 -3.31 -6.65
N VAL A 117 -10.81 -2.53 -5.55
CA VAL A 117 -10.34 -3.00 -4.24
C VAL A 117 -11.06 -4.28 -3.80
N ASN A 118 -12.36 -4.38 -4.08
CA ASN A 118 -13.15 -5.56 -3.74
C ASN A 118 -12.65 -6.81 -4.48
N GLU A 119 -12.42 -6.71 -5.80
CA GLU A 119 -11.91 -7.81 -6.59
C GLU A 119 -10.50 -8.23 -6.15
N THR A 120 -9.61 -7.26 -5.93
CA THR A 120 -8.28 -7.49 -5.37
C THR A 120 -8.34 -8.19 -4.01
N VAL A 121 -9.16 -7.72 -3.06
CA VAL A 121 -9.28 -8.34 -1.74
C VAL A 121 -9.80 -9.77 -1.84
N ASN A 122 -10.82 -10.00 -2.67
CA ASN A 122 -11.41 -11.32 -2.85
C ASN A 122 -10.38 -12.31 -3.42
N ILE A 123 -9.59 -11.89 -4.40
CA ILE A 123 -8.62 -12.78 -5.02
C ILE A 123 -7.38 -13.03 -4.17
N GLN A 124 -6.90 -12.01 -3.45
CA GLN A 124 -5.80 -12.19 -2.50
C GLN A 124 -6.21 -13.11 -1.34
N ARG A 125 -7.46 -13.04 -0.89
CA ARG A 125 -8.02 -14.00 0.07
C ARG A 125 -8.02 -15.41 -0.50
N TRP A 126 -8.47 -15.58 -1.74
CA TRP A 126 -8.49 -16.90 -2.39
C TRP A 126 -7.07 -17.49 -2.50
N PHE A 127 -6.06 -16.70 -2.90
CA PHE A 127 -4.66 -17.14 -2.89
C PHE A 127 -4.21 -17.58 -1.49
N TYR A 128 -4.54 -16.78 -0.46
CA TYR A 128 -4.16 -17.08 0.90
C TYR A 128 -4.79 -18.39 1.38
N GLU A 129 -6.10 -18.56 1.26
CA GLU A 129 -6.82 -19.76 1.67
C GLU A 129 -6.32 -21.01 0.94
N HIS A 130 -6.01 -20.88 -0.35
CA HIS A 130 -5.42 -21.95 -1.14
C HIS A 130 -4.01 -22.33 -0.63
N GLN A 131 -3.16 -21.34 -0.34
CA GLN A 131 -1.77 -21.58 0.06
C GLN A 131 -1.60 -21.86 1.57
N TYR A 132 -2.59 -21.55 2.40
CA TYR A 132 -2.53 -21.72 3.85
C TYR A 132 -3.65 -22.64 4.37
N PRO A 133 -3.71 -23.90 3.91
CA PRO A 133 -4.69 -24.83 4.44
C PRO A 133 -4.41 -25.13 5.91
N VAL A 134 -5.48 -25.50 6.63
CA VAL A 134 -5.38 -25.99 8.03
C VAL A 134 -4.60 -27.30 8.09
N ASP A 135 -4.77 -28.16 7.09
CA ASP A 135 -4.08 -29.46 6.97
C ASP A 135 -3.42 -29.59 5.59
N CYS A 136 -2.11 -29.84 5.60
CA CYS A 136 -1.28 -30.04 4.42
C CYS A 136 -1.22 -31.52 3.97
N SER A 137 -1.62 -32.48 4.81
CA SER A 137 -1.37 -33.92 4.59
C SER A 137 -1.99 -34.47 3.30
N ASN A 138 -3.19 -34.00 2.96
CA ASN A 138 -3.95 -34.45 1.79
C ASN A 138 -3.87 -33.49 0.60
N LYS A 139 -2.97 -32.50 0.65
CA LYS A 139 -2.86 -31.47 -0.38
C LYS A 139 -1.87 -31.85 -1.47
N LYS A 140 -2.12 -31.39 -2.68
CA LYS A 140 -1.20 -31.52 -3.81
C LYS A 140 -0.24 -30.34 -3.82
N PHE A 141 1.00 -30.59 -4.23
CA PHE A 141 2.08 -29.62 -4.17
C PHE A 141 2.75 -29.41 -5.53
N ALA A 142 3.25 -28.20 -5.72
CA ALA A 142 4.11 -27.81 -6.81
C ALA A 142 5.36 -27.14 -6.24
N VAL A 143 6.50 -27.82 -6.37
CA VAL A 143 7.80 -27.31 -5.92
C VAL A 143 8.37 -26.40 -7.00
N ILE A 144 8.39 -25.10 -6.73
CA ILE A 144 9.01 -24.08 -7.57
C ILE A 144 10.52 -24.16 -7.39
N HIS A 145 11.23 -24.36 -8.49
CA HIS A 145 12.68 -24.54 -8.46
C HIS A 145 13.36 -23.89 -9.67
N ASN A 146 14.70 -23.91 -9.71
CA ASN A 146 15.50 -23.44 -10.83
C ASN A 146 15.15 -22.00 -11.24
N TYR A 147 15.39 -21.04 -10.35
CA TYR A 147 15.16 -19.62 -10.64
C TYR A 147 16.05 -19.15 -11.80
N ALA A 148 15.53 -18.26 -12.66
CA ALA A 148 16.37 -17.73 -13.74
C ALA A 148 17.52 -16.90 -13.23
N TRP A 149 18.61 -17.03 -13.96
CA TRP A 149 19.80 -16.22 -13.83
C TRP A 149 19.67 -14.93 -14.65
N SER A 150 18.70 -14.11 -14.26
CA SER A 150 18.38 -12.81 -14.88
C SER A 150 18.29 -11.74 -13.79
N GLY A 151 17.94 -10.49 -14.10
CA GLY A 151 17.76 -9.42 -13.09
C GLY A 151 16.45 -9.55 -12.29
N PHE A 152 16.37 -8.86 -11.13
CA PHE A 152 15.34 -9.10 -10.10
C PHE A 152 13.90 -9.10 -10.65
N GLY A 153 13.57 -8.06 -11.43
CA GLY A 153 12.26 -7.95 -12.07
C GLY A 153 11.94 -9.17 -12.95
N SER A 154 12.90 -9.67 -13.73
CA SER A 154 12.68 -10.85 -14.58
C SER A 154 12.49 -12.11 -13.74
N THR A 155 13.32 -12.32 -12.70
CA THR A 155 13.21 -13.50 -11.84
C THR A 155 11.86 -13.54 -11.13
N ILE A 156 11.37 -12.43 -10.59
CA ILE A 156 10.09 -12.44 -9.85
C ILE A 156 8.89 -12.70 -10.76
N HIS A 157 8.88 -12.18 -12.00
CA HIS A 157 7.84 -12.50 -12.98
C HIS A 157 7.79 -14.00 -13.31
N GLN A 158 8.95 -14.64 -13.39
CA GLN A 158 9.01 -16.07 -13.64
C GLN A 158 8.57 -16.91 -12.44
N VAL A 159 8.88 -16.46 -11.22
CA VAL A 159 8.33 -17.05 -10.00
C VAL A 159 6.80 -16.88 -9.96
N ALA A 160 6.28 -15.72 -10.37
CA ALA A 160 4.84 -15.48 -10.50
C ALA A 160 4.18 -16.41 -11.52
N TRP A 161 4.82 -16.63 -12.68
CA TRP A 161 4.35 -17.61 -13.65
C TRP A 161 4.29 -19.03 -13.05
N ALA A 162 5.35 -19.47 -12.38
CA ALA A 162 5.40 -20.80 -11.76
C ALA A 162 4.35 -20.96 -10.65
N PHE A 163 4.08 -19.87 -9.91
CA PHE A 163 3.00 -19.81 -8.93
C PHE A 163 1.63 -19.92 -9.60
N GLY A 164 1.39 -19.20 -10.70
CA GLY A 164 0.16 -19.29 -11.48
C GLY A 164 -0.09 -20.71 -12.02
N GLU A 165 0.94 -21.39 -12.52
CA GLU A 165 0.84 -22.78 -12.99
C GLU A 165 0.51 -23.77 -11.86
N ALA A 166 1.03 -23.53 -10.65
CA ALA A 166 0.67 -24.32 -9.48
C ALA A 166 -0.82 -24.17 -9.13
N LEU A 167 -1.31 -22.92 -9.11
CA LEU A 167 -2.71 -22.61 -8.82
C LEU A 167 -3.65 -23.17 -9.89
N ALA A 168 -3.29 -23.09 -11.17
CA ALA A 168 -4.11 -23.62 -12.27
C ALA A 168 -4.27 -25.15 -12.18
N GLN A 169 -3.36 -25.84 -11.50
CA GLN A 169 -3.42 -27.27 -11.22
C GLN A 169 -4.00 -27.60 -9.84
N ASN A 170 -4.53 -26.59 -9.11
CA ASN A 170 -5.03 -26.71 -7.74
C ASN A 170 -3.97 -27.31 -6.79
N ARG A 171 -2.72 -26.81 -6.87
CA ARG A 171 -1.56 -27.27 -6.10
C ARG A 171 -0.98 -26.14 -5.26
N ILE A 172 -0.63 -26.45 -4.02
CA ILE A 172 0.07 -25.53 -3.12
C ILE A 172 1.49 -25.33 -3.64
N ALA A 173 1.88 -24.08 -3.83
CA ALA A 173 3.20 -23.73 -4.31
C ALA A 173 4.17 -23.70 -3.13
N ILE A 174 5.33 -24.33 -3.27
CA ILE A 174 6.40 -24.31 -2.26
C ILE A 174 7.72 -24.02 -2.97
N TYR A 175 8.58 -23.19 -2.38
CA TYR A 175 9.95 -23.00 -2.88
C TYR A 175 10.84 -24.21 -2.57
N GLU A 176 11.69 -24.63 -3.51
CA GLU A 176 12.72 -25.63 -3.23
C GLU A 176 13.68 -25.13 -2.12
N THR A 177 14.02 -26.00 -1.16
CA THR A 177 15.02 -25.73 -0.12
C THR A 177 16.05 -26.88 -0.04
N PRO A 178 17.37 -26.59 -0.07
CA PRO A 178 17.95 -25.29 -0.33
C PRO A 178 17.64 -24.85 -1.77
N GLY A 179 17.14 -23.63 -1.93
CA GLY A 179 16.85 -23.07 -3.25
C GLY A 179 18.10 -22.45 -3.87
N ASN A 180 18.00 -22.08 -5.15
CA ASN A 180 19.07 -21.39 -5.87
C ASN A 180 18.83 -19.87 -6.01
N TRP A 181 18.17 -19.24 -5.02
CA TRP A 181 17.89 -17.80 -5.05
C TRP A 181 19.20 -16.99 -5.07
N VAL A 182 19.44 -16.25 -6.14
CA VAL A 182 20.77 -15.69 -6.45
C VAL A 182 21.07 -14.35 -5.78
N TYR A 183 20.11 -13.79 -5.05
CA TYR A 183 20.07 -12.38 -4.70
C TYR A 183 20.38 -12.05 -3.24
N GLY A 184 20.60 -13.05 -2.38
CA GLY A 184 20.94 -12.79 -0.99
C GLY A 184 21.46 -14.03 -0.28
N ASP A 185 22.16 -13.80 0.83
CA ASP A 185 22.55 -14.85 1.78
C ASP A 185 21.34 -15.31 2.59
N CYS A 186 20.38 -15.88 1.87
CA CYS A 186 19.16 -16.37 2.45
C CYS A 186 19.47 -17.75 3.02
N LYS A 187 19.29 -17.92 4.34
CA LYS A 187 19.61 -19.17 5.07
C LYS A 187 19.12 -20.45 4.36
N PHE A 188 18.01 -20.36 3.63
CA PHE A 188 17.38 -21.47 2.90
C PHE A 188 17.44 -21.33 1.37
N GLY A 189 18.07 -20.29 0.83
CA GLY A 189 18.18 -20.05 -0.61
C GLY A 189 16.84 -19.76 -1.30
N THR A 190 15.86 -19.22 -0.58
CA THR A 190 14.51 -18.88 -1.09
C THR A 190 14.22 -17.39 -0.96
N PRO A 191 13.21 -16.86 -1.69
CA PRO A 191 12.75 -15.47 -1.55
C PRO A 191 12.26 -15.08 -0.14
N ASP A 192 11.96 -16.04 0.74
CA ASP A 192 11.37 -15.82 2.08
C ASP A 192 12.27 -14.99 3.02
N CYS A 193 13.54 -14.79 2.67
CA CYS A 193 14.43 -13.87 3.38
C CYS A 193 14.01 -12.39 3.24
N PHE A 194 13.30 -12.04 2.16
CA PHE A 194 12.78 -10.69 1.94
C PHE A 194 11.25 -10.61 2.04
N PHE A 195 10.58 -11.70 1.67
CA PHE A 195 9.13 -11.78 1.60
C PHE A 195 8.56 -12.72 2.66
N LEU A 196 7.26 -12.62 2.88
CA LEU A 196 6.55 -13.62 3.67
C LEU A 196 6.54 -14.97 2.94
N PRO A 197 6.53 -16.08 3.69
CA PRO A 197 6.41 -17.40 3.09
C PRO A 197 5.24 -17.49 2.12
N ILE A 198 5.45 -18.18 1.01
CA ILE A 198 4.38 -18.41 0.03
C ILE A 198 3.24 -19.28 0.59
N THR A 199 3.56 -20.20 1.52
CA THR A 199 2.66 -21.15 2.18
C THR A 199 3.13 -21.49 3.61
N ASN A 200 2.23 -22.05 4.44
CA ASN A 200 2.57 -22.68 5.73
C ASN A 200 3.00 -24.15 5.62
N CYS A 201 2.85 -24.79 4.45
CA CYS A 201 3.17 -26.20 4.27
C CYS A 201 4.67 -26.43 4.06
N SER A 202 5.18 -27.55 4.60
CA SER A 202 6.56 -27.99 4.35
C SER A 202 6.69 -28.74 3.03
N ILE A 203 7.91 -28.78 2.47
CA ILE A 203 8.21 -29.55 1.26
C ILE A 203 7.92 -31.04 1.50
N PRO A 204 7.10 -31.68 0.65
CA PRO A 204 6.87 -33.12 0.73
C PRO A 204 8.16 -33.92 0.52
N SER A 205 8.32 -35.00 1.27
CA SER A 205 9.53 -35.86 1.20
C SER A 205 9.68 -36.63 -0.10
N LYS A 206 8.60 -36.78 -0.89
CA LYS A 206 8.60 -37.51 -2.16
C LYS A 206 7.99 -36.66 -3.28
N ILE A 207 8.69 -36.64 -4.41
CA ILE A 207 8.20 -36.11 -5.69
C ILE A 207 7.74 -37.32 -6.51
N ASP A 208 6.43 -37.47 -6.71
CA ASP A 208 5.82 -38.65 -7.33
C ASP A 208 5.06 -38.33 -8.62
N GLY A 209 5.01 -37.06 -9.03
CA GLY A 209 4.28 -36.60 -10.21
C GLY A 209 2.76 -36.50 -10.03
N ASN A 210 2.20 -37.14 -8.99
CA ASN A 210 0.76 -37.11 -8.71
C ASN A 210 0.45 -36.14 -7.57
N GLN A 211 0.96 -36.43 -6.37
CA GLN A 211 0.79 -35.57 -5.20
C GLN A 211 1.72 -34.36 -5.31
N THR A 212 2.96 -34.55 -5.75
CA THR A 212 3.99 -33.50 -5.79
C THR A 212 4.63 -33.44 -7.16
N ILE A 213 4.60 -32.25 -7.78
CA ILE A 213 5.29 -31.97 -9.05
C ILE A 213 6.38 -30.92 -8.85
N ARG A 214 7.23 -30.77 -9.87
CA ARG A 214 8.24 -29.71 -9.95
C ARG A 214 7.90 -28.75 -11.08
N ILE A 215 7.97 -27.45 -10.79
CA ILE A 215 7.75 -26.38 -11.77
C ILE A 215 9.03 -25.53 -11.85
N PRO A 216 9.77 -25.55 -12.98
CA PRO A 216 10.95 -24.73 -13.15
C PRO A 216 10.55 -23.28 -13.41
N ALA A 217 11.01 -22.34 -12.58
CA ALA A 217 10.73 -20.92 -12.78
C ALA A 217 11.46 -20.36 -14.02
N ASN A 218 12.66 -20.83 -14.33
CA ASN A 218 13.46 -20.32 -15.46
C ASN A 218 12.94 -20.62 -16.88
N ARG A 219 11.85 -21.37 -17.02
CA ARG A 219 11.24 -21.71 -18.32
C ARG A 219 9.86 -21.08 -18.52
N GLY A 220 9.45 -20.21 -17.59
CA GLY A 220 8.14 -19.60 -17.65
C GLY A 220 7.99 -18.63 -18.81
N HIS A 221 7.04 -18.92 -19.70
CA HIS A 221 6.59 -18.01 -20.75
C HIS A 221 5.10 -17.73 -20.53
N TRP A 222 4.74 -16.45 -20.40
CA TRP A 222 3.36 -16.01 -20.21
C TRP A 222 2.46 -16.28 -21.43
N GLU A 223 3.05 -16.66 -22.56
CA GLU A 223 2.35 -16.96 -23.82
C GLU A 223 1.31 -18.08 -23.72
N LYS A 224 1.50 -19.00 -22.76
CA LYS A 224 0.60 -20.15 -22.53
C LYS A 224 0.19 -20.22 -21.06
N ALA A 225 -0.01 -19.07 -20.43
CA ALA A 225 -0.45 -19.01 -19.05
C ALA A 225 -1.73 -19.81 -18.85
N ARG A 226 -1.72 -20.74 -17.90
CA ARG A 226 -2.93 -21.43 -17.45
C ARG A 226 -3.58 -20.64 -16.33
N TYR A 227 -4.90 -20.56 -16.39
CA TYR A 227 -5.72 -19.84 -15.44
C TYR A 227 -6.51 -20.84 -14.60
N PRO A 228 -6.54 -20.70 -13.26
CA PRO A 228 -7.56 -21.35 -12.46
C PRO A 228 -8.95 -20.83 -12.88
N ASP A 229 -10.01 -21.61 -12.65
CA ASP A 229 -11.36 -21.28 -13.14
C ASP A 229 -11.86 -19.90 -12.71
N VAL A 230 -11.50 -19.46 -11.50
CA VAL A 230 -11.84 -18.12 -10.96
C VAL A 230 -11.24 -16.97 -11.78
N PHE A 231 -10.31 -17.24 -12.69
CA PHE A 231 -9.59 -16.26 -13.52
C PHE A 231 -9.94 -16.30 -15.01
N GLN A 232 -10.78 -17.23 -15.49
CA GLN A 232 -10.99 -17.42 -16.94
C GLN A 232 -11.53 -16.20 -17.69
N ASN A 233 -12.25 -15.30 -17.00
CA ASN A 233 -12.81 -14.07 -17.56
C ASN A 233 -12.00 -12.82 -17.21
N ARG A 234 -10.73 -12.98 -16.85
CA ARG A 234 -9.85 -11.88 -16.43
C ARG A 234 -8.75 -11.66 -17.45
N THR A 235 -8.27 -10.43 -17.50
CA THR A 235 -7.12 -10.06 -18.32
C THR A 235 -5.84 -10.72 -17.79
N LEU A 236 -4.89 -10.98 -18.68
CA LEU A 236 -3.59 -11.53 -18.31
C LEU A 236 -2.84 -10.55 -17.40
N THR A 237 -2.89 -9.25 -17.74
CA THR A 237 -2.26 -8.19 -16.95
C THR A 237 -2.82 -8.15 -15.54
N TRP A 238 -4.14 -8.25 -15.36
CA TRP A 238 -4.74 -8.34 -14.04
C TRP A 238 -4.28 -9.58 -13.28
N TYR A 239 -4.39 -10.76 -13.87
CA TYR A 239 -4.01 -12.00 -13.21
C TYR A 239 -2.55 -11.97 -12.75
N ARG A 240 -1.63 -11.57 -13.64
CA ARG A 240 -0.19 -11.46 -13.35
C ARG A 240 0.09 -10.48 -12.22
N SER A 241 -0.57 -9.33 -12.24
CA SER A 241 -0.43 -8.30 -11.20
C SER A 241 -0.83 -8.84 -9.82
N GLN A 242 -1.93 -9.59 -9.74
CA GLN A 242 -2.41 -10.20 -8.49
C GLN A 242 -1.43 -11.26 -7.95
N LEU A 243 -0.84 -12.09 -8.83
CA LEU A 243 0.17 -13.08 -8.45
C LEU A 243 1.43 -12.41 -7.88
N LEU A 244 1.93 -11.38 -8.57
CA LEU A 244 3.11 -10.64 -8.12
C LEU A 244 2.86 -9.96 -6.79
N PHE A 245 1.69 -9.33 -6.61
CA PHE A 245 1.33 -8.67 -5.35
C PHE A 245 1.31 -9.65 -4.18
N TYR A 246 0.83 -10.88 -4.40
CA TYR A 246 0.87 -11.95 -3.39
C TYR A 246 2.29 -12.42 -3.06
N LEU A 247 3.18 -12.51 -4.05
CA LEU A 247 4.57 -12.94 -3.84
C LEU A 247 5.44 -11.87 -3.17
N MET A 248 5.15 -10.59 -3.46
CA MET A 248 5.98 -9.45 -3.04
C MET A 248 5.59 -8.88 -1.66
N ARG A 249 4.91 -9.67 -0.83
CA ARG A 249 4.53 -9.28 0.53
C ARG A 249 5.79 -9.23 1.39
N TYR A 250 6.29 -8.03 1.68
CA TYR A 250 7.51 -7.87 2.47
C TYR A 250 7.38 -8.57 3.82
N ASN A 251 8.44 -9.24 4.27
CA ASN A 251 8.49 -9.63 5.66
C ASN A 251 8.77 -8.40 6.55
N ALA A 252 8.55 -8.55 7.85
CA ALA A 252 8.61 -7.43 8.78
C ALA A 252 9.99 -6.75 8.81
N GLN A 253 11.06 -7.54 8.73
CA GLN A 253 12.43 -7.02 8.71
C GLN A 253 12.71 -6.20 7.45
N THR A 254 12.27 -6.68 6.29
CA THR A 254 12.45 -5.99 5.00
C THR A 254 11.62 -4.72 4.97
N LEU A 255 10.36 -4.75 5.41
CA LEU A 255 9.53 -3.55 5.48
C LEU A 255 10.16 -2.48 6.39
N ALA A 256 10.61 -2.86 7.58
CA ALA A 256 11.26 -1.94 8.51
C ALA A 256 12.53 -1.32 7.91
N HIS A 257 13.32 -2.11 7.18
CA HIS A 257 14.52 -1.62 6.52
C HIS A 257 14.19 -0.65 5.37
N VAL A 258 13.19 -0.98 4.55
CA VAL A 258 12.70 -0.11 3.46
C VAL A 258 12.22 1.23 4.04
N GLN A 259 11.39 1.19 5.08
CA GLN A 259 10.89 2.40 5.76
C GLN A 259 12.03 3.21 6.38
N HIS A 260 13.03 2.56 6.94
CA HIS A 260 14.22 3.22 7.47
C HIS A 260 15.01 3.95 6.38
N LEU A 261 15.25 3.31 5.22
CA LEU A 261 15.95 3.94 4.11
C LEU A 261 15.18 5.13 3.52
N VAL A 262 13.84 5.04 3.45
CA VAL A 262 12.96 6.17 3.11
C VAL A 262 13.14 7.29 4.12
N ALA A 263 13.02 7.00 5.41
CA ALA A 263 13.09 7.99 6.48
C ALA A 263 14.44 8.72 6.52
N GLN A 264 15.54 8.02 6.19
CA GLN A 264 16.87 8.62 6.10
C GLN A 264 17.09 9.48 4.86
N SER A 265 16.36 9.19 3.78
CA SER A 265 16.59 9.83 2.49
C SER A 265 15.67 11.02 2.24
N PHE A 266 14.48 11.01 2.84
CA PHE A 266 13.41 11.96 2.53
C PHE A 266 13.22 12.97 3.65
N ASP A 267 12.86 14.20 3.27
CA ASP A 267 12.46 15.26 4.20
C ASP A 267 11.16 15.93 3.69
N PRO A 268 10.01 15.67 4.34
CA PRO A 268 9.85 14.88 5.57
C PRO A 268 10.04 13.36 5.37
N PRO A 269 10.30 12.57 6.44
CA PRO A 269 10.79 11.19 6.39
C PRO A 269 9.72 10.12 6.07
N SER A 270 8.85 10.40 5.10
CA SER A 270 7.80 9.46 4.64
C SER A 270 7.45 9.73 3.18
N VAL A 271 7.22 8.67 2.39
CA VAL A 271 6.72 8.77 1.01
C VAL A 271 5.37 9.50 0.97
N ASP A 272 4.48 9.21 1.93
CA ASP A 272 3.11 9.73 1.97
C ASP A 272 3.03 11.26 2.02
N LEU A 273 4.09 11.89 2.52
CA LEU A 273 4.17 13.33 2.70
C LEU A 273 4.70 14.08 1.47
N HIS A 274 5.08 13.36 0.40
CA HIS A 274 5.55 13.96 -0.84
C HIS A 274 4.53 13.90 -1.98
N HIS A 275 3.32 13.38 -1.71
CA HIS A 275 2.25 13.38 -2.70
C HIS A 275 1.71 14.79 -2.99
N PRO A 276 1.29 15.07 -4.23
CA PRO A 276 1.45 14.19 -5.38
C PRO A 276 2.88 14.23 -5.95
N TYR A 277 3.37 13.10 -6.47
CA TYR A 277 4.67 13.02 -7.16
C TYR A 277 4.67 12.08 -8.36
N VAL A 278 5.62 12.31 -9.27
CA VAL A 278 5.91 11.42 -10.39
C VAL A 278 7.11 10.55 -10.03
N ALA A 279 6.99 9.23 -10.15
CA ALA A 279 8.13 8.34 -10.15
C ALA A 279 8.62 8.09 -11.57
N LEU A 280 9.94 8.13 -11.75
CA LEU A 280 10.58 7.93 -13.04
C LEU A 280 11.67 6.87 -12.92
N TYR A 281 11.54 5.80 -13.72
CA TYR A 281 12.59 4.79 -13.86
C TYR A 281 13.30 4.91 -15.22
N VAL A 282 14.61 5.21 -15.19
CA VAL A 282 15.44 5.39 -16.38
C VAL A 282 16.42 4.22 -16.53
N ARG A 283 16.14 3.34 -17.50
CA ARG A 283 16.99 2.19 -17.85
C ARG A 283 17.96 2.54 -19.00
N ARG A 284 19.26 2.27 -18.84
CA ARG A 284 20.33 2.58 -19.81
C ARG A 284 21.44 1.56 -19.96
N SER A 285 21.77 0.75 -18.95
CA SER A 285 23.01 -0.04 -18.95
C SER A 285 22.99 -1.26 -19.90
N ASP A 286 23.15 -2.47 -19.37
CA ASP A 286 23.23 -3.74 -20.11
C ASP A 286 22.06 -3.98 -21.06
N LYS A 287 20.87 -3.43 -20.80
CA LYS A 287 19.71 -3.59 -21.71
C LYS A 287 19.94 -2.96 -23.07
N VAL A 288 20.61 -1.81 -23.12
CA VAL A 288 20.91 -1.13 -24.38
C VAL A 288 22.08 -1.84 -25.08
N THR A 289 23.12 -2.21 -24.34
CA THR A 289 24.29 -2.90 -24.92
C THR A 289 23.91 -4.29 -25.47
N ASN A 290 22.99 -4.99 -24.80
CA ASN A 290 22.49 -6.30 -25.21
C ASN A 290 21.38 -6.21 -26.29
N ARG A 291 21.03 -5.00 -26.75
CA ARG A 291 19.97 -4.74 -27.74
C ARG A 291 18.58 -5.24 -27.33
N GLU A 292 18.34 -5.37 -26.03
CA GLU A 292 17.00 -5.61 -25.50
C GLU A 292 16.15 -4.34 -25.51
N MET A 293 16.82 -3.18 -25.45
CA MET A 293 16.27 -1.86 -25.74
C MET A 293 16.85 -1.36 -27.07
N SER A 294 16.02 -0.68 -27.85
CA SER A 294 16.38 -0.12 -29.15
C SER A 294 17.43 0.99 -29.02
N GLN A 295 17.38 1.74 -27.91
CA GLN A 295 18.28 2.84 -27.61
C GLN A 295 18.28 3.20 -26.12
N ALA A 296 19.31 3.93 -25.69
CA ALA A 296 19.28 4.63 -24.41
C ALA A 296 18.46 5.92 -24.57
N TYR A 297 17.34 6.02 -23.86
CA TYR A 297 16.52 7.22 -23.89
C TYR A 297 17.15 8.34 -23.04
N PRO A 298 17.33 9.56 -23.59
CA PRO A 298 17.77 10.71 -22.80
C PRO A 298 16.66 11.10 -21.81
N LEU A 299 17.04 11.66 -20.65
CA LEU A 299 16.08 11.98 -19.59
C LEU A 299 14.97 12.94 -20.07
N SER A 300 15.30 13.86 -20.98
CA SER A 300 14.35 14.81 -21.57
C SER A 300 13.17 14.14 -22.28
N GLN A 301 13.37 12.97 -22.89
CA GLN A 301 12.28 12.26 -23.55
C GLN A 301 11.25 11.71 -22.57
N TYR A 302 11.67 11.31 -21.36
CA TYR A 302 10.72 10.92 -20.31
C TYR A 302 9.91 12.11 -19.81
N PHE A 303 10.56 13.26 -19.59
CA PHE A 303 9.86 14.48 -19.17
C PHE A 303 8.82 14.92 -20.20
N ASN A 304 9.11 14.81 -21.50
CA ASN A 304 8.15 15.15 -22.54
C ASN A 304 6.84 14.34 -22.47
N LEU A 305 6.83 13.17 -21.82
CA LEU A 305 5.62 12.35 -21.68
C LEU A 305 4.60 12.96 -20.71
N PHE A 306 5.08 13.58 -19.62
CA PHE A 306 4.25 14.01 -18.49
C PHE A 306 4.37 15.49 -18.11
N ASP A 307 5.32 16.25 -18.66
CA ASP A 307 5.62 17.62 -18.21
C ASP A 307 4.41 18.56 -18.35
N ASN A 308 3.63 18.44 -19.42
CA ASN A 308 2.40 19.22 -19.56
C ASN A 308 1.37 18.82 -18.49
N ASP A 309 1.21 17.52 -18.26
CA ASP A 309 0.25 16.94 -17.32
C ASP A 309 0.58 17.34 -15.88
N THR A 310 1.87 17.36 -15.50
CA THR A 310 2.33 17.80 -14.18
C THR A 310 2.11 19.28 -13.95
N HIS A 311 2.26 20.14 -14.96
CA HIS A 311 1.92 21.56 -14.85
C HIS A 311 0.41 21.77 -14.73
N GLN A 312 -0.40 21.04 -15.49
CA GLN A 312 -1.87 21.11 -15.40
C GLN A 312 -2.40 20.64 -14.03
N THR A 313 -1.66 19.75 -13.36
CA THR A 313 -2.05 19.15 -12.08
C THR A 313 -1.25 19.68 -10.88
N ASN A 314 -0.37 20.66 -11.10
CA ASN A 314 0.53 21.24 -10.09
C ASN A 314 1.40 20.21 -9.34
N ILE A 315 1.83 19.14 -10.03
CA ILE A 315 2.76 18.16 -9.46
C ILE A 315 4.18 18.70 -9.62
N THR A 316 4.82 19.00 -8.49
CA THR A 316 6.17 19.57 -8.44
C THR A 316 7.22 18.59 -7.94
N THR A 317 6.82 17.43 -7.40
CA THR A 317 7.78 16.46 -6.84
C THR A 317 8.06 15.33 -7.83
N ILE A 318 9.33 14.99 -8.02
CA ILE A 318 9.78 13.87 -8.86
C ILE A 318 10.71 12.96 -8.08
N TYR A 319 10.42 11.66 -8.11
CA TYR A 319 11.35 10.60 -7.73
C TYR A 319 12.06 10.05 -8.96
N ILE A 320 13.39 9.97 -8.94
CA ILE A 320 14.17 9.37 -10.03
C ILE A 320 14.93 8.15 -9.54
N ASN A 321 14.64 7.01 -10.15
CA ASN A 321 15.45 5.81 -10.06
C ASN A 321 16.17 5.53 -11.39
N SER A 322 17.47 5.27 -11.30
CA SER A 322 18.35 5.03 -12.43
C SER A 322 19.60 4.30 -11.95
N GLU A 323 20.07 3.33 -12.73
CA GLU A 323 21.39 2.74 -12.56
C GLU A 323 22.52 3.56 -13.21
N ASP A 324 22.22 4.68 -13.86
CA ASP A 324 23.19 5.60 -14.45
C ASP A 324 23.22 6.92 -13.66
N ASN A 325 24.33 7.18 -12.97
CA ASN A 325 24.55 8.41 -12.21
C ASN A 325 24.50 9.70 -13.05
N ASN A 326 24.73 9.65 -14.37
CA ASN A 326 24.65 10.84 -15.23
C ASN A 326 23.22 11.35 -15.40
N VAL A 327 22.21 10.51 -15.20
CA VAL A 327 20.79 10.91 -15.22
C VAL A 327 20.51 12.03 -14.21
N PHE A 328 21.18 12.04 -13.06
CA PHE A 328 20.98 13.09 -12.06
C PHE A 328 21.59 14.44 -12.49
N LYS A 329 22.66 14.43 -13.30
CA LYS A 329 23.22 15.66 -13.90
C LYS A 329 22.29 16.20 -14.99
N GLU A 330 21.74 15.30 -15.82
CA GLU A 330 20.71 15.67 -16.81
C GLU A 330 19.49 16.28 -16.12
N PHE A 331 19.05 15.71 -15.00
CA PHE A 331 17.92 16.26 -14.23
C PHE A 331 18.21 17.68 -13.75
N GLN A 332 19.40 17.95 -13.20
CA GLN A 332 19.78 19.30 -12.77
C GLN A 332 19.72 20.31 -13.93
N GLN A 333 20.15 19.91 -15.12
CA GLN A 333 20.08 20.75 -16.32
C GLN A 333 18.64 20.98 -16.78
N ILE A 334 17.82 19.93 -16.86
CA ILE A 334 16.40 20.02 -17.23
C ILE A 334 15.66 20.91 -16.22
N ASN A 335 15.86 20.68 -14.93
CA ASN A 335 15.16 21.43 -13.90
C ASN A 335 15.59 22.90 -13.87
N LYS A 336 16.88 23.20 -14.12
CA LYS A 336 17.36 24.58 -14.31
C LYS A 336 16.63 25.28 -15.48
N ASN A 337 16.45 24.58 -16.60
CA ASN A 337 15.72 25.12 -17.76
C ASN A 337 14.22 25.32 -17.47
N LYS A 338 13.67 24.56 -16.53
CA LYS A 338 12.30 24.68 -16.01
C LYS A 338 12.22 25.59 -14.77
N THR A 339 13.17 26.52 -14.62
CA THR A 339 13.20 27.49 -13.51
C THR A 339 13.15 26.88 -12.10
N GLY A 340 13.62 25.64 -11.95
CA GLY A 340 13.59 24.91 -10.68
C GLY A 340 12.19 24.41 -10.27
N TYR A 341 11.27 24.23 -11.23
CA TYR A 341 9.90 23.79 -10.96
C TYR A 341 9.82 22.48 -10.15
N TYR A 342 10.76 21.55 -10.38
CA TYR A 342 10.72 20.23 -9.76
C TYR A 342 11.58 20.10 -8.51
N LYS A 343 11.01 19.53 -7.44
CA LYS A 343 11.73 19.01 -6.26
C LYS A 343 12.12 17.55 -6.51
N LEU A 344 13.42 17.25 -6.42
CA LEU A 344 13.93 15.88 -6.57
C LEU A 344 13.86 15.12 -5.25
N LEU A 345 13.27 13.93 -5.30
CA LEU A 345 13.42 12.87 -4.32
C LEU A 345 14.43 11.84 -4.81
N ARG A 346 15.29 11.39 -3.91
CA ARG A 346 16.30 10.38 -4.19
C ARG A 346 16.61 9.59 -2.94
N VAL A 347 16.63 8.27 -3.03
CA VAL A 347 17.20 7.42 -1.98
C VAL A 347 18.71 7.35 -2.15
N LYS A 348 19.43 7.47 -1.05
CA LYS A 348 20.90 7.35 -1.03
C LYS A 348 21.32 5.87 -1.12
N THR A 349 21.10 5.27 -2.29
CA THR A 349 21.47 3.87 -2.59
C THR A 349 22.68 3.79 -3.50
N ARG A 350 23.32 2.62 -3.54
CA ARG A 350 24.42 2.35 -4.48
C ARG A 350 23.85 2.29 -5.90
N LYS A 351 24.15 3.31 -6.68
CA LYS A 351 23.84 3.37 -8.11
C LYS A 351 24.94 2.67 -8.92
N ASP A 352 24.71 2.42 -10.19
CA ASP A 352 25.62 1.70 -11.10
C ASP A 352 25.75 0.19 -10.86
N ILE A 353 24.72 -0.44 -10.28
CA ILE A 353 24.68 -1.90 -10.10
C ILE A 353 23.80 -2.53 -11.18
N VAL A 354 24.44 -3.34 -12.02
CA VAL A 354 23.78 -4.15 -13.05
C VAL A 354 23.81 -5.61 -12.65
N PHE A 355 22.98 -6.43 -13.29
CA PHE A 355 22.89 -7.85 -12.94
C PHE A 355 24.26 -8.56 -12.95
N GLY A 356 25.08 -8.30 -13.97
CA GLY A 356 26.43 -8.89 -14.07
C GLY A 356 27.34 -8.53 -12.90
N SER A 357 27.34 -7.27 -12.44
CA SER A 357 28.14 -6.86 -11.29
C SER A 357 27.58 -7.40 -9.97
N LEU A 358 26.25 -7.44 -9.83
CA LEU A 358 25.58 -8.03 -8.68
C LEU A 358 25.97 -9.51 -8.49
N MET A 359 26.08 -10.26 -9.59
CA MET A 359 26.48 -11.68 -9.54
C MET A 359 27.95 -11.91 -9.17
N GLY A 360 28.79 -10.88 -9.22
CA GLY A 360 30.17 -10.92 -8.72
C GLY A 360 30.31 -10.60 -7.23
N MET A 361 29.27 -10.04 -6.59
CA MET A 361 29.31 -9.63 -5.18
C MET A 361 29.16 -10.82 -4.23
N ALA A 362 29.60 -10.65 -2.98
CA ALA A 362 29.31 -11.59 -1.90
C ALA A 362 27.78 -11.62 -1.61
N MET A 363 27.26 -12.78 -1.19
CA MET A 363 25.80 -12.97 -1.01
C MET A 363 25.18 -12.00 0.01
N ASN A 364 25.88 -11.68 1.10
CA ASN A 364 25.44 -10.71 2.09
C ASN A 364 25.34 -9.28 1.51
N GLU A 365 26.26 -8.92 0.60
CA GLU A 365 26.27 -7.65 -0.09
C GLU A 365 25.14 -7.56 -1.10
N ARG A 366 24.87 -8.64 -1.86
CA ARG A 366 23.70 -8.72 -2.75
C ARG A 366 22.41 -8.48 -1.98
N GLY A 367 22.28 -9.09 -0.81
CA GLY A 367 21.07 -8.92 0.01
C GLY A 367 20.82 -7.47 0.41
N LYS A 368 21.88 -6.69 0.68
CA LYS A 368 21.74 -5.23 0.91
C LYS A 368 21.25 -4.49 -0.32
N ILE A 369 21.78 -4.81 -1.50
CA ILE A 369 21.33 -4.19 -2.77
C ILE A 369 19.88 -4.53 -3.08
N ILE A 370 19.44 -5.73 -2.76
CA ILE A 370 18.02 -6.08 -2.93
C ILE A 370 17.12 -5.24 -2.04
N LEU A 371 17.51 -4.97 -0.79
CA LEU A 371 16.75 -4.07 0.06
C LEU A 371 16.69 -2.64 -0.52
N GLU A 372 17.75 -2.18 -1.17
CA GLU A 372 17.77 -0.91 -1.90
C GLU A 372 16.79 -0.94 -3.09
N PHE A 373 16.77 -2.01 -3.89
CA PHE A 373 15.80 -2.19 -4.97
C PHE A 373 14.37 -2.27 -4.46
N LEU A 374 14.11 -3.01 -3.38
CA LEU A 374 12.78 -3.07 -2.78
C LEU A 374 12.34 -1.71 -2.23
N THR A 375 13.28 -0.88 -1.79
CA THR A 375 12.99 0.51 -1.42
C THR A 375 12.59 1.34 -2.64
N ASP A 376 13.31 1.21 -3.76
CA ASP A 376 12.93 1.86 -5.03
C ASP A 376 11.53 1.42 -5.47
N LEU A 377 11.24 0.10 -5.47
CA LEU A 377 9.93 -0.44 -5.83
C LEU A 377 8.83 0.11 -4.93
N PHE A 378 9.06 0.16 -3.62
CA PHE A 378 8.12 0.72 -2.66
C PHE A 378 7.78 2.18 -2.98
N ILE A 379 8.78 3.01 -3.30
CA ILE A 379 8.55 4.42 -3.64
C ILE A 379 7.87 4.55 -5.00
N GLU A 380 8.30 3.81 -6.01
CA GLU A 380 7.74 3.90 -7.36
C GLU A 380 6.29 3.40 -7.43
N ALA A 381 5.97 2.29 -6.75
CA ALA A 381 4.60 1.77 -6.67
C ALA A 381 3.66 2.71 -5.90
N ASN A 382 4.20 3.52 -4.98
CA ASN A 382 3.44 4.52 -4.26
C ASN A 382 3.17 5.79 -5.08
N ALA A 383 3.87 6.05 -6.18
CA ALA A 383 3.74 7.30 -6.92
C ALA A 383 2.38 7.49 -7.61
N ASP A 384 1.89 8.74 -7.63
CA ASP A 384 0.65 9.10 -8.30
C ASP A 384 0.78 8.90 -9.81
N LEU A 385 1.88 9.37 -10.39
CA LEU A 385 2.22 9.12 -11.79
C LEU A 385 3.51 8.31 -11.88
N HIS A 386 3.64 7.47 -12.90
CA HIS A 386 4.86 6.69 -13.13
C HIS A 386 5.28 6.80 -14.59
N ALA A 387 6.56 7.01 -14.82
CA ALA A 387 7.15 7.07 -16.14
C ALA A 387 8.29 6.06 -16.25
N GLY A 388 8.38 5.37 -17.38
CA GLY A 388 9.45 4.41 -17.60
C GLY A 388 9.44 3.82 -19.01
N THR A 389 10.18 2.73 -19.19
CA THR A 389 10.24 1.99 -20.46
C THR A 389 9.74 0.56 -20.23
N LEU A 390 8.65 0.16 -20.90
CA LEU A 390 7.99 -1.14 -20.69
C LEU A 390 8.83 -2.35 -21.09
N THR A 391 9.87 -2.19 -21.91
CA THR A 391 10.82 -3.27 -22.22
C THR A 391 11.62 -3.71 -20.97
N SER A 392 11.74 -2.84 -19.96
CA SER A 392 12.30 -3.20 -18.67
C SER A 392 11.30 -4.00 -17.82
N ASN A 393 11.70 -5.22 -17.42
CA ASN A 393 10.97 -6.01 -16.43
C ASN A 393 10.76 -5.27 -15.09
N TRP A 394 11.66 -4.34 -14.73
CA TRP A 394 11.50 -3.52 -13.52
C TRP A 394 10.31 -2.57 -13.65
N CYS A 395 10.24 -1.86 -14.78
CA CYS A 395 9.16 -0.92 -15.07
C CYS A 395 7.79 -1.63 -15.11
N ARG A 396 7.73 -2.82 -15.71
CA ARG A 396 6.53 -3.67 -15.70
C ARG A 396 6.13 -4.09 -14.30
N LEU A 397 7.08 -4.55 -13.49
CA LEU A 397 6.83 -4.94 -12.10
C LEU A 397 6.22 -3.78 -11.31
N VAL A 398 6.81 -2.59 -11.41
CA VAL A 398 6.32 -1.38 -10.73
C VAL A 398 4.90 -1.08 -11.15
N ASP A 399 4.61 -1.12 -12.46
CA ASP A 399 3.29 -0.80 -12.95
C ASP A 399 2.25 -1.83 -12.54
N GLU A 400 2.56 -3.12 -12.59
CA GLU A 400 1.68 -4.19 -12.13
C GLU A 400 1.36 -4.06 -10.64
N MET A 401 2.33 -3.67 -9.81
CA MET A 401 2.05 -3.29 -8.41
C MET A 401 1.07 -2.10 -8.36
N ARG A 402 1.31 -1.05 -9.15
CA ARG A 402 0.45 0.14 -9.20
C ARG A 402 -0.97 -0.19 -9.62
N LEU A 403 -1.18 -1.11 -10.56
CA LEU A 403 -2.50 -1.54 -11.00
C LEU A 403 -3.30 -2.18 -9.86
N VAL A 404 -2.67 -3.07 -9.07
CA VAL A 404 -3.32 -3.65 -7.88
C VAL A 404 -3.66 -2.58 -6.83
N LEU A 405 -2.83 -1.54 -6.76
CA LEU A 405 -3.07 -0.38 -5.92
C LEU A 405 -4.11 0.60 -6.50
N GLY A 406 -4.72 0.31 -7.66
CA GLY A 406 -5.73 1.17 -8.28
C GLY A 406 -5.17 2.38 -9.04
N LYS A 407 -3.87 2.37 -9.36
CA LYS A 407 -3.15 3.46 -10.07
C LYS A 407 -2.90 3.06 -11.51
N PHE A 408 -3.68 3.64 -12.41
CA PHE A 408 -3.78 3.32 -13.83
C PHE A 408 -3.17 4.36 -14.77
N SER A 409 -2.40 5.35 -14.31
CA SER A 409 -1.88 6.42 -15.21
C SER A 409 -0.36 6.34 -15.35
N PRO A 410 0.16 5.46 -16.24
CA PRO A 410 1.57 5.42 -16.55
C PRO A 410 1.93 6.22 -17.82
N TYR A 411 3.22 6.52 -17.95
CA TYR A 411 3.85 7.21 -19.08
C TYR A 411 4.98 6.35 -19.64
N TYR A 412 4.84 5.90 -20.88
CA TYR A 412 5.83 5.01 -21.49
C TYR A 412 6.48 5.63 -22.71
N THR A 413 7.79 5.39 -22.83
CA THR A 413 8.53 5.69 -24.05
C THR A 413 8.01 4.81 -25.21
N PRO A 414 8.10 5.28 -26.47
CA PRO A 414 7.45 4.65 -27.62
C PRO A 414 8.09 3.34 -28.11
N GLU A 415 8.91 2.67 -27.29
CA GLU A 415 9.70 1.51 -27.68
C GLU A 415 8.85 0.32 -28.16
N ASN A 416 7.59 0.23 -27.71
CA ASN A 416 6.65 -0.83 -28.12
C ASN A 416 6.07 -0.63 -29.54
N GLY A 417 6.28 0.52 -30.20
CA GLY A 417 5.77 0.80 -31.54
C GLY A 417 6.62 0.24 -32.69
N TYR A 418 7.88 -0.12 -32.44
CA TYR A 418 8.84 -0.44 -33.52
C TYR A 418 8.63 -1.81 -34.19
N TYR A 419 7.85 -2.72 -33.61
CA TYR A 419 7.51 -3.99 -34.25
C TYR A 419 6.56 -3.84 -35.45
N LEU A 420 5.73 -2.78 -35.49
CA LEU A 420 4.80 -2.55 -36.61
C LEU A 420 5.52 -2.06 -37.88
N GLY A 421 6.64 -1.33 -37.72
CA GLY A 421 7.44 -0.82 -38.83
C GLY A 421 8.10 -1.93 -39.65
N PHE A 422 8.57 -3.01 -39.01
CA PHE A 422 9.16 -4.15 -39.70
C PHE A 422 8.14 -4.93 -40.54
N VAL A 423 6.89 -5.04 -40.07
CA VAL A 423 5.82 -5.69 -40.85
C VAL A 423 5.50 -4.88 -42.10
N LEU A 424 5.45 -3.54 -42.01
CA LEU A 424 5.23 -2.68 -43.17
C LEU A 424 6.40 -2.71 -44.16
N ILE A 425 7.65 -2.76 -43.67
CA ILE A 425 8.84 -2.90 -44.53
C ILE A 425 8.88 -4.29 -45.19
N PHE A 426 8.45 -5.35 -44.50
CA PHE A 426 8.37 -6.69 -45.07
C PHE A 426 7.25 -6.80 -46.11
N ILE A 427 6.09 -6.18 -45.87
CA ILE A 427 5.00 -6.09 -46.85
C ILE A 427 5.47 -5.29 -48.07
N PHE A 428 6.12 -4.13 -47.89
CA PHE A 428 6.69 -3.36 -49.01
C PHE A 428 7.80 -4.11 -49.75
N GLY A 429 8.65 -4.86 -49.04
CA GLY A 429 9.68 -5.71 -49.63
C GLY A 429 9.12 -6.88 -50.43
N VAL A 430 8.01 -7.47 -49.99
CA VAL A 430 7.27 -8.51 -50.73
C VAL A 430 6.57 -7.91 -51.96
N PHE A 431 5.98 -6.72 -51.87
CA PHE A 431 5.37 -6.05 -53.02
C PHE A 431 6.40 -5.59 -54.07
N ILE A 432 7.60 -5.20 -53.66
CA ILE A 432 8.69 -4.86 -54.59
C ILE A 432 9.35 -6.14 -55.14
N GLY A 433 9.46 -7.21 -54.34
CA GLY A 433 10.01 -8.50 -54.76
C GLY A 433 9.10 -9.29 -55.70
N LEU A 434 7.78 -9.10 -55.64
CA LEU A 434 6.81 -9.74 -56.54
C LEU A 434 6.64 -9.03 -57.88
N ASN A 435 7.34 -7.92 -58.12
CA ASN A 435 7.30 -7.22 -59.40
C ASN A 435 8.44 -7.60 -60.37
N MET A 436 9.08 -8.75 -60.15
CA MET A 436 10.03 -9.34 -61.09
C MET A 436 9.56 -10.72 -61.55
N ASN A 437 8.85 -10.68 -62.69
CA ASN A 437 8.97 -11.64 -63.79
C ASN A 437 8.53 -13.10 -63.54
N THR A 438 7.22 -13.36 -63.63
CA THR A 438 6.70 -14.55 -64.32
C THR A 438 5.30 -14.28 -64.86
N THR A 439 5.20 -14.27 -66.19
CA THR A 439 4.00 -14.66 -66.94
C THR A 439 3.49 -16.02 -66.45
N ASP A 440 2.17 -16.19 -66.37
CA ASP A 440 1.40 -17.38 -65.94
C ASP A 440 1.24 -17.65 -64.45
N ILE A 441 0.28 -16.96 -63.81
CA ILE A 441 -0.52 -17.54 -62.71
C ILE A 441 -2.00 -17.17 -62.89
N LYS A 442 -2.84 -18.21 -63.00
CA LYS A 442 -4.32 -18.16 -63.03
C LYS A 442 -4.90 -17.61 -61.71
N PRO A 443 -6.10 -17.01 -61.73
CA PRO A 443 -6.64 -16.26 -60.59
C PRO A 443 -6.98 -17.19 -59.42
N PHE A 444 -6.30 -16.99 -58.29
CA PHE A 444 -6.70 -17.54 -57.00
C PHE A 444 -7.67 -16.54 -56.35
N ILE A 445 -8.97 -16.82 -56.47
CA ILE A 445 -10.04 -16.04 -55.83
C ILE A 445 -10.09 -16.45 -54.36
N LEU A 446 -9.58 -15.60 -53.47
CA LEU A 446 -9.89 -15.64 -52.04
C LEU A 446 -10.99 -14.63 -51.76
N TYR A 447 -12.18 -15.17 -51.46
CA TYR A 447 -13.29 -14.44 -50.86
C TYR A 447 -12.87 -13.94 -49.47
N SER A 448 -12.66 -12.64 -49.31
CA SER A 448 -12.75 -11.97 -48.01
C SER A 448 -13.91 -10.99 -48.05
N SER A 449 -15.07 -11.42 -47.56
CA SER A 449 -16.21 -10.55 -47.27
C SER A 449 -15.89 -9.67 -46.06
N SER A 450 -15.32 -8.49 -46.34
CA SER A 450 -15.24 -7.38 -45.37
C SER A 450 -16.24 -6.31 -45.81
N ASN A 451 -17.51 -6.50 -45.48
CA ASN A 451 -18.45 -5.38 -45.42
C ASN A 451 -18.33 -4.75 -44.04
N MET A 452 -17.34 -3.86 -43.87
CA MET A 452 -17.33 -2.92 -42.76
C MET A 452 -18.13 -1.70 -43.23
N ILE A 453 -19.44 -1.74 -42.94
CA ILE A 453 -20.32 -0.58 -43.04
C ILE A 453 -19.81 0.42 -42.01
N LEU A 454 -19.21 1.52 -42.50
CA LEU A 454 -19.10 2.75 -41.74
C LEU A 454 -20.53 3.28 -41.54
N GLN A 455 -21.11 2.99 -40.39
CA GLN A 455 -22.23 3.75 -39.87
C GLN A 455 -21.68 4.64 -38.76
N GLU A 456 -21.56 5.91 -39.11
CA GLU A 456 -21.29 7.04 -38.24
C GLU A 456 -22.54 7.26 -37.38
N GLU A 457 -22.62 6.56 -36.24
CA GLU A 457 -23.58 6.90 -35.19
C GLU A 457 -22.90 7.82 -34.17
N LEU A 458 -23.11 9.11 -34.40
CA LEU A 458 -23.07 10.16 -33.39
C LEU A 458 -24.14 9.86 -32.33
N GLU A 459 -23.83 8.97 -31.39
CA GLU A 459 -24.59 8.88 -30.15
C GLU A 459 -24.14 10.03 -29.23
N SER A 460 -25.07 10.96 -29.06
CA SER A 460 -24.97 12.08 -28.15
C SER A 460 -24.59 11.61 -26.74
N ASN A 461 -23.54 12.22 -26.20
CA ASN A 461 -23.17 12.25 -24.80
C ASN A 461 -24.39 12.25 -23.86
N GLN A 462 -24.81 11.08 -23.36
CA GLN A 462 -25.14 10.98 -21.96
C GLN A 462 -23.86 10.65 -21.23
N GLN A 463 -23.22 11.71 -20.76
CA GLN A 463 -22.17 11.72 -19.75
C GLN A 463 -22.78 11.12 -18.48
N GLN A 464 -22.94 9.79 -18.45
CA GLN A 464 -23.27 9.06 -17.24
C GLN A 464 -22.15 9.38 -16.26
N SER A 465 -22.51 10.14 -15.23
CA SER A 465 -21.60 10.59 -14.20
C SER A 465 -20.81 9.39 -13.70
N LEU A 466 -19.51 9.37 -14.02
CA LEU A 466 -18.52 8.48 -13.40
C LEU A 466 -18.85 8.44 -11.92
N ASN A 467 -19.31 7.28 -11.43
CA ASN A 467 -19.66 7.14 -10.03
C ASN A 467 -18.34 7.35 -9.25
N PRO A 468 -18.13 8.50 -8.57
CA PRO A 468 -16.82 8.99 -8.16
C PRO A 468 -16.22 8.20 -6.98
N PHE A 469 -16.73 7.00 -6.75
CA PHE A 469 -16.92 6.46 -5.44
C PHE A 469 -15.95 5.31 -5.10
N SER A 470 -15.50 4.50 -6.07
CA SER A 470 -14.56 3.38 -5.79
C SER A 470 -13.16 3.82 -5.33
N PHE A 471 -12.97 5.12 -5.12
CA PHE A 471 -11.72 5.82 -5.39
C PHE A 471 -11.33 6.77 -4.26
N ALA A 472 -12.31 7.47 -3.69
CA ALA A 472 -12.07 8.25 -2.48
C ALA A 472 -12.03 7.39 -1.21
N TYR A 473 -12.60 6.18 -1.24
CA TYR A 473 -12.55 5.20 -0.15
C TYR A 473 -11.11 4.74 0.18
N ASN A 474 -10.23 4.72 -0.81
CA ASN A 474 -8.82 4.34 -0.65
C ASN A 474 -7.94 5.44 -0.04
N THR A 475 -8.46 6.67 0.11
CA THR A 475 -7.70 7.82 0.68
C THR A 475 -7.47 7.73 2.16
N THR A 476 -8.33 6.99 2.84
CA THR A 476 -8.44 7.14 4.26
C THR A 476 -7.33 6.33 4.90
N HIS A 477 -6.55 6.96 5.78
CA HIS A 477 -5.54 6.30 6.63
C HIS A 477 -6.13 5.22 7.57
N LEU A 478 -7.35 4.73 7.31
CA LEU A 478 -8.01 3.55 7.90
C LEU A 478 -7.09 2.32 7.89
N TRP A 479 -6.11 2.27 6.97
CA TRP A 479 -5.16 1.16 6.80
C TRP A 479 -3.82 1.34 7.52
N SER A 480 -3.62 2.47 8.23
CA SER A 480 -2.43 2.61 9.08
C SER A 480 -2.48 1.66 10.28
N MET A 481 -3.69 1.26 10.70
CA MET A 481 -3.90 0.26 11.75
C MET A 481 -4.10 -1.12 11.13
N ARG A 482 -3.51 -2.12 11.75
CA ARG A 482 -3.44 -3.51 11.28
C ARG A 482 -4.77 -4.22 11.52
N LEU A 483 -5.40 -4.68 10.44
CA LEU A 483 -6.50 -5.64 10.51
C LEU A 483 -6.05 -6.95 11.16
N ALA A 484 -6.98 -7.64 11.82
CA ALA A 484 -6.79 -8.98 12.35
C ALA A 484 -6.28 -9.92 11.25
N ASP A 485 -5.25 -10.68 11.58
CA ASP A 485 -4.59 -11.62 10.69
C ASP A 485 -4.57 -13.03 11.26
N GLU A 486 -3.99 -13.98 10.53
CA GLU A 486 -3.97 -15.37 10.95
C GLU A 486 -3.19 -15.60 12.26
N ASN A 487 -2.20 -14.77 12.60
CA ASN A 487 -1.54 -14.87 13.91
C ASN A 487 -2.51 -14.56 15.02
N TYR A 488 -3.26 -13.46 14.88
CA TYR A 488 -4.33 -13.12 15.79
C TYR A 488 -5.38 -14.25 15.86
N TYR A 489 -5.85 -14.78 14.72
CA TYR A 489 -6.82 -15.88 14.70
C TYR A 489 -6.29 -17.17 15.36
N ARG A 490 -4.99 -17.47 15.22
CA ARG A 490 -4.34 -18.59 15.91
C ARG A 490 -4.29 -18.39 17.42
N ILE A 491 -4.01 -17.18 17.89
CA ILE A 491 -4.02 -16.82 19.31
C ILE A 491 -5.43 -17.06 19.85
N ILE A 492 -6.45 -16.46 19.24
CA ILE A 492 -7.81 -16.54 19.78
C ILE A 492 -8.41 -17.96 19.74
N ARG A 493 -8.05 -18.79 18.75
CA ARG A 493 -8.48 -20.20 18.71
C ARG A 493 -7.96 -21.04 19.89
N ARG A 494 -6.89 -20.58 20.56
CA ARG A 494 -6.35 -21.23 21.76
C ARG A 494 -6.99 -20.72 23.05
N LEU A 495 -7.65 -19.58 23.00
CA LEU A 495 -8.25 -18.96 24.18
C LEU A 495 -9.68 -19.43 24.40
N PRO A 496 -10.15 -19.49 25.66
CA PRO A 496 -11.54 -19.81 25.94
C PRO A 496 -12.45 -18.71 25.38
N CYS A 497 -13.60 -19.12 24.85
CA CYS A 497 -14.64 -18.17 24.45
C CYS A 497 -15.10 -17.36 25.65
N ARG A 498 -15.14 -16.03 25.47
CA ARG A 498 -15.68 -15.11 26.47
C ARG A 498 -16.80 -14.30 25.88
N THR A 499 -17.71 -13.91 26.75
CA THR A 499 -18.85 -13.07 26.42
C THR A 499 -18.68 -11.75 27.15
N VAL A 500 -18.70 -10.65 26.40
CA VAL A 500 -18.70 -9.31 26.97
C VAL A 500 -20.13 -8.80 26.90
N ASN A 501 -20.69 -8.51 28.07
CA ASN A 501 -21.98 -7.84 28.17
C ASN A 501 -21.73 -6.35 28.08
N TYR A 502 -22.19 -5.74 27.00
CA TYR A 502 -22.34 -4.31 26.83
C TYR A 502 -23.72 -3.89 27.35
N VAL A 503 -23.83 -3.66 28.66
CA VAL A 503 -25.08 -3.17 29.26
C VAL A 503 -25.15 -1.66 29.16
N ASP A 504 -26.21 -1.15 28.55
CA ASP A 504 -26.72 0.22 28.61
C ASP A 504 -28.07 0.25 29.32
N GLN A 505 -28.44 1.41 29.88
CA GLN A 505 -29.71 1.64 30.58
C GLN A 505 -30.94 1.18 29.75
N SER A 506 -30.81 1.13 28.43
CA SER A 506 -31.89 0.73 27.50
C SER A 506 -31.59 -0.51 26.65
N ILE A 507 -30.36 -1.01 26.63
CA ILE A 507 -29.92 -2.07 25.71
C ILE A 507 -28.96 -3.00 26.43
N ASN A 508 -29.28 -4.29 26.48
CA ASN A 508 -28.32 -5.30 26.88
C ASN A 508 -27.77 -5.96 25.61
N GLU A 509 -26.62 -5.49 25.14
CA GLU A 509 -25.93 -6.11 24.01
C GLU A 509 -24.91 -7.11 24.53
N THR A 510 -25.01 -8.35 24.09
CA THR A 510 -24.09 -9.41 24.48
C THR A 510 -23.26 -9.79 23.28
N MET A 511 -21.97 -9.50 23.30
CA MET A 511 -21.05 -9.95 22.25
C MET A 511 -20.41 -11.26 22.68
N ASN A 512 -20.69 -12.31 21.92
CA ASN A 512 -19.95 -13.55 22.01
C ASN A 512 -18.86 -13.55 20.93
N HIS A 513 -17.63 -13.44 21.37
CA HIS A 513 -16.45 -13.34 20.51
C HIS A 513 -16.16 -14.60 19.67
N CYS A 514 -16.82 -15.72 19.99
CA CYS A 514 -16.78 -16.95 19.21
C CYS A 514 -18.01 -17.14 18.33
N SER A 515 -19.01 -16.25 18.43
CA SER A 515 -20.21 -16.37 17.60
C SER A 515 -19.92 -15.87 16.19
N GLN A 516 -20.10 -16.75 15.20
CA GLN A 516 -19.94 -16.39 13.80
C GLN A 516 -20.88 -15.24 13.40
N THR A 517 -22.06 -15.11 14.02
CA THR A 517 -22.97 -13.99 13.77
C THR A 517 -22.35 -12.65 14.15
N THR A 518 -21.72 -12.57 15.31
CA THR A 518 -21.00 -11.37 15.80
C THR A 518 -19.77 -11.08 14.95
N ILE A 519 -18.98 -12.11 14.63
CA ILE A 519 -17.78 -11.97 13.79
C ILE A 519 -18.15 -11.50 12.36
N ASN A 520 -19.23 -12.05 11.79
CA ASN A 520 -19.67 -11.69 10.44
C ASN A 520 -20.12 -10.24 10.34
N GLU A 521 -20.74 -9.69 11.40
CA GLU A 521 -21.18 -8.30 11.43
C GLU A 521 -20.00 -7.34 11.24
N PHE A 522 -18.87 -7.61 11.89
CA PHE A 522 -17.63 -6.86 11.77
C PHE A 522 -16.68 -7.39 10.68
N SER A 523 -17.19 -8.18 9.73
CA SER A 523 -16.35 -8.63 8.63
C SER A 523 -15.82 -7.45 7.81
N VAL A 524 -14.65 -7.63 7.18
CA VAL A 524 -14.04 -6.60 6.32
C VAL A 524 -15.03 -6.08 5.28
N LYS A 525 -15.88 -6.97 4.72
CA LYS A 525 -16.91 -6.59 3.75
C LYS A 525 -17.92 -5.61 4.33
N GLU A 526 -18.44 -5.89 5.53
CA GLU A 526 -19.44 -5.05 6.18
C GLU A 526 -18.85 -3.72 6.64
N THR A 527 -17.62 -3.73 7.18
CA THR A 527 -16.86 -2.50 7.48
C THR A 527 -16.69 -1.66 6.23
N VAL A 528 -16.25 -2.26 5.12
CA VAL A 528 -16.09 -1.55 3.84
C VAL A 528 -17.40 -0.92 3.41
N ASN A 529 -18.51 -1.67 3.42
CA ASN A 529 -19.82 -1.16 3.04
C ASN A 529 -20.33 -0.03 3.95
N ALA A 530 -20.03 -0.07 5.25
CA ALA A 530 -20.46 0.97 6.19
C ALA A 530 -19.70 2.27 5.97
N GLN A 531 -18.37 2.18 5.96
CA GLN A 531 -17.48 3.31 5.73
C GLN A 531 -17.72 3.92 4.33
N LYS A 532 -18.07 3.06 3.36
CA LYS A 532 -18.51 3.45 2.03
C LYS A 532 -19.63 4.47 2.10
N TRP A 533 -20.72 4.05 2.73
CA TRP A 533 -21.94 4.82 2.85
C TRP A 533 -21.70 6.14 3.62
N PHE A 534 -20.92 6.12 4.71
CA PHE A 534 -20.57 7.35 5.44
C PHE A 534 -19.84 8.36 4.56
N TYR A 535 -18.87 7.90 3.76
CA TYR A 535 -18.13 8.77 2.86
C TYR A 535 -19.06 9.40 1.81
N GLU A 536 -19.87 8.57 1.16
CA GLU A 536 -20.84 8.94 0.13
C GLU A 536 -21.82 10.02 0.63
N HIS A 537 -22.29 9.82 1.87
CA HIS A 537 -23.21 10.73 2.53
C HIS A 537 -22.56 12.05 2.92
N GLN A 538 -21.35 12.01 3.47
CA GLN A 538 -20.64 13.19 3.94
C GLN A 538 -19.93 13.97 2.84
N HIS A 539 -19.60 13.36 1.70
CA HIS A 539 -18.85 14.01 0.62
C HIS A 539 -19.63 14.02 -0.70
N PRO A 540 -20.80 14.68 -0.76
CA PRO A 540 -21.52 14.81 -2.02
C PRO A 540 -20.72 15.65 -3.01
N VAL A 541 -20.98 15.42 -4.30
CA VAL A 541 -20.41 16.23 -5.38
C VAL A 541 -20.90 17.68 -5.30
N ASP A 542 -22.16 17.88 -4.89
CA ASP A 542 -22.78 19.18 -4.71
C ASP A 542 -23.37 19.30 -3.29
N CYS A 543 -22.93 20.32 -2.56
CA CYS A 543 -23.34 20.64 -1.20
C CYS A 543 -24.53 21.61 -1.14
N SER A 544 -24.90 22.26 -2.24
CA SER A 544 -25.84 23.40 -2.25
C SER A 544 -27.27 23.04 -1.81
N ASN A 545 -27.73 21.83 -2.16
CA ASN A 545 -29.08 21.34 -1.87
C ASN A 545 -29.09 20.28 -0.76
N LYS A 546 -28.06 20.27 0.09
CA LYS A 546 -27.91 19.27 1.15
C LYS A 546 -28.37 19.84 2.49
N LYS A 547 -28.87 18.94 3.33
CA LYS A 547 -29.20 19.26 4.72
C LYS A 547 -27.97 19.07 5.59
N PHE A 548 -27.79 19.94 6.57
CA PHE A 548 -26.63 19.99 7.44
C PHE A 548 -27.02 19.86 8.90
N ALA A 549 -26.12 19.25 9.67
CA ALA A 549 -26.14 19.20 11.11
C ALA A 549 -24.79 19.73 11.62
N ILE A 550 -24.83 20.89 12.28
CA ILE A 550 -23.67 21.51 12.89
C ILE A 550 -23.46 20.88 14.27
N ILE A 551 -22.41 20.07 14.40
CA ILE A 551 -21.97 19.50 15.68
C ILE A 551 -21.32 20.60 16.49
N HIS A 552 -21.87 20.87 17.68
CA HIS A 552 -21.39 21.95 18.55
C HIS A 552 -21.45 21.57 20.03
N ASN A 553 -21.05 22.50 20.92
CA ASN A 553 -21.10 22.33 22.39
C ASN A 553 -20.47 21.01 22.85
N TYR A 554 -19.18 20.83 22.58
CA TYR A 554 -18.43 19.64 23.04
C TYR A 554 -18.30 19.64 24.57
N ALA A 555 -18.43 18.48 25.22
CA ALA A 555 -18.33 18.45 26.67
C ALA A 555 -16.91 18.73 27.16
N TRP A 556 -16.85 19.22 28.40
CA TRP A 556 -15.62 19.41 29.13
C TRP A 556 -15.22 18.08 29.79
N SER A 557 -14.71 17.17 28.96
CA SER A 557 -14.32 15.82 29.37
C SER A 557 -13.02 15.37 28.71
N GLY A 558 -12.44 14.28 29.23
CA GLY A 558 -11.24 13.68 28.63
C GLY A 558 -11.47 13.18 27.20
N ILE A 559 -10.38 13.01 26.45
CA ILE A 559 -10.36 12.74 25.00
C ILE A 559 -11.35 11.63 24.59
N GLY A 560 -11.30 10.46 25.23
CA GLY A 560 -12.19 9.36 24.89
C GLY A 560 -13.68 9.72 25.03
N SER A 561 -14.04 10.44 26.09
CA SER A 561 -15.42 10.89 26.33
C SER A 561 -15.89 11.89 25.26
N THR A 562 -15.03 12.85 24.94
CA THR A 562 -15.33 13.87 23.94
C THR A 562 -15.48 13.27 22.55
N ILE A 563 -14.65 12.28 22.20
CA ILE A 563 -14.78 11.55 20.92
C ILE A 563 -16.11 10.80 20.86
N HIS A 564 -16.49 10.04 21.90
CA HIS A 564 -17.77 9.32 21.94
C HIS A 564 -19.00 10.22 21.79
N GLN A 565 -18.92 11.43 22.33
CA GLN A 565 -19.96 12.45 22.17
C GLN A 565 -20.07 12.97 20.73
N VAL A 566 -18.92 13.20 20.07
CA VAL A 566 -18.91 13.58 18.66
C VAL A 566 -19.41 12.45 17.79
N VAL A 567 -19.04 11.20 18.09
CA VAL A 567 -19.57 9.99 17.45
C VAL A 567 -21.09 9.92 17.55
N TRP A 568 -21.64 10.18 18.73
CA TRP A 568 -23.09 10.22 18.92
C TRP A 568 -23.75 11.31 18.07
N ALA A 569 -23.22 12.54 18.11
CA ALA A 569 -23.76 13.66 17.34
C ALA A 569 -23.68 13.41 15.83
N PHE A 570 -22.61 12.73 15.40
CA PHE A 570 -22.44 12.27 14.03
C PHE A 570 -23.49 11.21 13.65
N GLY A 571 -23.73 10.21 14.51
CA GLY A 571 -24.80 9.23 14.31
C GLY A 571 -26.18 9.88 14.17
N GLU A 572 -26.52 10.84 15.04
CA GLU A 572 -27.78 11.59 14.95
C GLU A 572 -27.91 12.43 13.68
N ALA A 573 -26.82 13.03 13.20
CA ALA A 573 -26.80 13.74 11.92
C ALA A 573 -27.14 12.78 10.76
N LEU A 574 -26.49 11.62 10.73
CA LEU A 574 -26.71 10.61 9.70
C LEU A 574 -28.12 10.03 9.73
N ALA A 575 -28.66 9.76 10.93
CA ALA A 575 -30.03 9.26 11.10
C ALA A 575 -31.09 10.22 10.57
N GLN A 576 -30.79 11.52 10.54
CA GLN A 576 -31.65 12.55 9.98
C GLN A 576 -31.35 12.84 8.50
N ASN A 577 -30.51 12.02 7.86
CA ASN A 577 -30.05 12.20 6.49
C ASN A 577 -29.38 13.58 6.26
N ARG A 578 -28.54 14.02 7.21
CA ARG A 578 -27.83 15.31 7.19
C ARG A 578 -26.32 15.14 7.14
N ILE A 579 -25.63 16.03 6.43
CA ILE A 579 -24.18 16.14 6.40
C ILE A 579 -23.74 16.76 7.73
N ALA A 580 -22.76 16.13 8.38
CA ALA A 580 -22.24 16.61 9.63
C ALA A 580 -21.09 17.59 9.35
N VAL A 581 -21.14 18.75 9.99
CA VAL A 581 -20.05 19.74 9.98
C VAL A 581 -19.71 20.11 11.42
N TYR A 582 -18.46 20.45 11.69
CA TYR A 582 -18.07 20.97 13.00
C TYR A 582 -18.34 22.47 13.08
N GLU A 583 -18.83 22.95 14.22
CA GLU A 583 -18.80 24.39 14.50
C GLU A 583 -17.35 24.89 14.61
N THR A 584 -17.05 26.04 14.00
CA THR A 584 -15.74 26.70 14.07
C THR A 584 -15.88 28.11 14.67
N PRO A 585 -14.98 28.55 15.57
CA PRO A 585 -13.98 27.73 16.25
C PRO A 585 -14.65 26.73 17.18
N GLY A 586 -14.28 25.46 17.04
CA GLY A 586 -14.82 24.40 17.88
C GLY A 586 -14.09 24.30 19.23
N ASN A 587 -14.47 23.28 19.99
CA ASN A 587 -14.05 23.10 21.37
C ASN A 587 -13.26 21.80 21.57
N TRP A 588 -12.55 21.29 20.55
CA TRP A 588 -11.91 19.95 20.51
C TRP A 588 -10.76 19.70 21.52
N VAL A 589 -10.59 20.63 22.45
CA VAL A 589 -9.84 20.53 23.69
C VAL A 589 -8.33 20.23 23.57
N TYR A 590 -7.37 21.14 23.38
CA TYR A 590 -7.28 22.55 22.92
C TYR A 590 -5.81 22.81 22.52
N GLY A 591 -5.34 22.16 21.46
CA GLY A 591 -4.04 22.44 20.83
C GLY A 591 -4.01 23.79 20.11
N ASP A 592 -2.83 24.29 19.72
CA ASP A 592 -2.67 25.44 18.78
C ASP A 592 -3.13 25.06 17.37
N CYS A 593 -4.41 24.74 17.23
CA CYS A 593 -5.03 24.46 15.96
C CYS A 593 -5.93 25.60 15.56
N LYS A 594 -5.60 26.21 14.42
CA LYS A 594 -6.22 27.40 13.83
C LYS A 594 -7.76 27.35 13.74
N PHE A 595 -8.37 26.15 13.68
CA PHE A 595 -9.81 25.97 13.45
C PHE A 595 -10.60 25.40 14.64
N GLY A 596 -9.94 24.84 15.66
CA GLY A 596 -10.66 24.35 16.82
C GLY A 596 -11.50 23.07 16.60
N THR A 597 -11.22 22.23 15.59
CA THR A 597 -12.01 21.02 15.30
C THR A 597 -11.18 19.73 15.36
N LEU A 598 -11.82 18.56 15.20
CA LEU A 598 -11.10 17.28 15.08
C LEU A 598 -10.22 17.21 13.81
N ASP A 599 -10.52 18.00 12.78
CA ASP A 599 -9.78 18.02 11.49
C ASP A 599 -8.29 18.41 11.65
N CYS A 600 -7.93 18.94 12.82
CA CYS A 600 -6.55 19.21 13.19
C CYS A 600 -5.69 17.94 13.28
N PHE A 601 -6.28 16.81 13.68
CA PHE A 601 -5.60 15.52 13.86
C PHE A 601 -6.08 14.49 12.85
N PHE A 602 -7.31 14.66 12.39
CA PHE A 602 -8.00 13.73 11.53
C PHE A 602 -8.31 14.36 10.18
N LEU A 603 -8.68 13.53 9.20
CA LEU A 603 -9.18 14.00 7.92
C LEU A 603 -10.51 14.74 8.12
N PRO A 604 -10.82 15.75 7.29
CA PRO A 604 -12.10 16.45 7.32
C PRO A 604 -13.29 15.49 7.35
N ILE A 605 -14.26 15.76 8.24
CA ILE A 605 -15.49 14.96 8.31
C ILE A 605 -16.33 15.05 7.03
N THR A 606 -16.25 16.17 6.31
CA THR A 606 -16.95 16.45 5.05
C THR A 606 -16.10 17.34 4.13
N ASN A 607 -16.43 17.39 2.83
CA ASN A 607 -15.87 18.32 1.86
C ASN A 607 -16.71 19.61 1.77
N CYS A 608 -17.88 19.62 2.40
CA CYS A 608 -18.80 20.75 2.38
C CYS A 608 -18.38 21.83 3.38
N SER A 609 -18.61 23.08 3.01
CA SER A 609 -18.42 24.22 3.91
C SER A 609 -19.55 24.32 4.92
N ILE A 610 -19.28 24.90 6.08
CA ILE A 610 -20.29 25.17 7.11
C ILE A 610 -21.33 26.15 6.54
N PRO A 611 -22.64 25.83 6.57
CA PRO A 611 -23.67 26.76 6.13
C PRO A 611 -23.71 28.03 6.97
N SER A 612 -23.94 29.17 6.34
CA SER A 612 -23.99 30.47 7.02
C SER A 612 -25.31 30.75 7.75
N LYS A 613 -26.38 30.00 7.47
CA LYS A 613 -27.72 30.17 8.04
C LYS A 613 -28.20 28.90 8.71
N ILE A 614 -28.69 29.05 9.95
CA ILE A 614 -29.43 28.02 10.69
C ILE A 614 -30.92 28.33 10.51
N ASP A 615 -31.68 27.40 9.93
CA ASP A 615 -33.10 27.59 9.61
C ASP A 615 -34.01 26.45 10.10
N GLY A 616 -33.44 25.43 10.77
CA GLY A 616 -34.17 24.32 11.35
C GLY A 616 -34.60 23.24 10.34
N ASP A 617 -34.83 23.59 9.07
CA ASP A 617 -35.14 22.63 8.01
C ASP A 617 -33.87 22.16 7.29
N GLN A 618 -33.10 23.07 6.69
CA GLN A 618 -31.88 22.75 5.96
C GLN A 618 -30.70 22.58 6.91
N THR A 619 -30.59 23.44 7.92
CA THR A 619 -29.46 23.40 8.86
C THR A 619 -29.95 23.35 10.29
N ILE A 620 -29.52 22.32 11.03
CA ILE A 620 -29.77 22.17 12.47
C ILE A 620 -28.46 22.21 13.25
N ARG A 621 -28.58 22.33 14.57
CA ARG A 621 -27.47 22.21 15.51
C ARG A 621 -27.67 20.98 16.38
N ILE A 622 -26.62 20.16 16.52
CA ILE A 622 -26.62 18.98 17.39
C ILE A 622 -25.58 19.18 18.50
N PRO A 623 -26.00 19.29 19.77
CA PRO A 623 -25.07 19.44 20.89
C PRO A 623 -24.39 18.11 21.21
N ALA A 624 -23.06 18.06 21.14
CA ALA A 624 -22.29 16.86 21.45
C ALA A 624 -22.25 16.55 22.96
N ASN A 625 -22.34 17.56 23.83
CA ASN A 625 -22.24 17.38 25.29
C ASN A 625 -23.40 16.60 25.95
N ILE A 626 -24.53 16.40 25.28
CA ILE A 626 -25.73 15.81 25.89
C ILE A 626 -25.84 14.31 25.62
N GLY A 627 -25.36 13.85 24.47
CA GLY A 627 -25.94 12.64 23.87
C GLY A 627 -25.25 11.30 24.09
N HIS A 628 -24.04 11.24 24.65
CA HIS A 628 -23.33 9.94 24.81
C HIS A 628 -24.02 8.90 25.72
N TRP A 629 -25.16 9.25 26.33
CA TRP A 629 -25.99 8.38 27.16
C TRP A 629 -27.27 7.88 26.47
N GLU A 630 -27.57 8.37 25.27
CA GLU A 630 -28.75 7.96 24.51
C GLU A 630 -28.33 7.12 23.31
N LYS A 631 -29.11 6.10 22.98
CA LYS A 631 -28.92 5.32 21.76
C LYS A 631 -29.09 6.27 20.56
N PRO A 632 -28.05 6.50 19.73
CA PRO A 632 -28.26 7.24 18.51
C PRO A 632 -29.24 6.48 17.63
N ARG A 633 -30.10 7.21 16.93
CA ARG A 633 -30.95 6.62 15.89
C ARG A 633 -30.06 6.04 14.79
N TYR A 634 -30.52 4.96 14.17
CA TYR A 634 -29.84 4.39 13.02
C TYR A 634 -30.41 5.01 11.74
N PRO A 635 -29.55 5.32 10.76
CA PRO A 635 -29.97 5.38 9.37
C PRO A 635 -30.65 4.07 8.98
N ASP A 636 -31.62 4.12 8.05
CA ASP A 636 -32.40 2.96 7.61
C ASP A 636 -31.51 1.79 7.16
N VAL A 637 -30.39 2.09 6.50
CA VAL A 637 -29.40 1.11 6.03
C VAL A 637 -28.73 0.30 7.16
N PHE A 638 -28.78 0.79 8.41
CA PHE A 638 -28.15 0.17 9.58
C PHE A 638 -29.13 -0.26 10.68
N GLN A 639 -30.44 -0.25 10.44
CA GLN A 639 -31.44 -0.61 11.47
C GLN A 639 -31.26 -2.04 12.02
N ASN A 640 -30.71 -2.96 11.22
CA ASN A 640 -30.48 -4.36 11.61
C ASN A 640 -29.11 -4.61 12.25
N ARG A 641 -28.40 -3.55 12.64
CA ARG A 641 -27.04 -3.64 13.21
C ARG A 641 -27.05 -3.41 14.71
N THR A 642 -26.09 -4.02 15.39
CA THR A 642 -25.84 -3.77 16.82
C THR A 642 -25.38 -2.33 17.01
N LEU A 643 -25.69 -1.74 18.16
CA LEU A 643 -25.20 -0.42 18.55
C LEU A 643 -23.68 -0.41 18.61
N THR A 644 -23.10 -1.46 19.19
CA THR A 644 -21.65 -1.59 19.33
C THR A 644 -20.98 -1.59 17.95
N TRP A 645 -21.51 -2.33 16.98
CA TRP A 645 -21.04 -2.26 15.60
C TRP A 645 -21.17 -0.86 15.02
N TYR A 646 -22.35 -0.27 15.05
CA TYR A 646 -22.61 1.02 14.40
C TYR A 646 -21.72 2.12 14.98
N ARG A 647 -21.62 2.21 16.31
CA ARG A 647 -20.77 3.17 17.02
C ARG A 647 -19.31 3.00 16.64
N SER A 648 -18.83 1.76 16.57
CA SER A 648 -17.44 1.48 16.19
C SER A 648 -17.15 1.92 14.75
N GLN A 649 -18.09 1.73 13.82
CA GLN A 649 -17.93 2.20 12.45
C GLN A 649 -17.92 3.73 12.37
N LEU A 650 -18.78 4.43 13.11
CA LEU A 650 -18.77 5.89 13.18
C LEU A 650 -17.44 6.43 13.75
N LEU A 651 -16.94 5.78 14.80
CA LEU A 651 -15.67 6.10 15.42
C LEU A 651 -14.52 5.96 14.42
N PHE A 652 -14.47 4.82 13.71
CA PHE A 652 -13.46 4.54 12.70
C PHE A 652 -13.45 5.59 11.59
N TYR A 653 -14.62 6.07 11.16
CA TYR A 653 -14.75 7.15 10.18
C TYR A 653 -14.21 8.49 10.71
N LEU A 654 -14.53 8.87 11.94
CA LEU A 654 -14.10 10.15 12.51
C LEU A 654 -12.60 10.19 12.83
N MET A 655 -12.01 9.03 13.15
CA MET A 655 -10.62 8.93 13.63
C MET A 655 -9.59 8.61 12.53
N ARG A 656 -9.90 8.96 11.29
CA ARG A 656 -8.95 8.85 10.16
C ARG A 656 -7.82 9.85 10.33
N TYR A 657 -6.64 9.45 10.81
CA TYR A 657 -5.52 10.38 10.97
C TYR A 657 -5.23 11.16 9.69
N ASN A 658 -4.95 12.45 9.82
CA ASN A 658 -4.33 13.19 8.73
C ASN A 658 -2.84 12.83 8.62
N ALA A 659 -2.23 13.14 7.47
CA ALA A 659 -0.86 12.73 7.18
C ALA A 659 0.17 13.25 8.21
N GLN A 660 -0.01 14.48 8.70
CA GLN A 660 0.87 15.07 9.70
C GLN A 660 0.80 14.33 11.04
N THR A 661 -0.42 13.99 11.48
CA THR A 661 -0.65 13.27 12.74
C THR A 661 -0.11 11.85 12.66
N LEU A 662 -0.37 11.14 11.57
CA LEU A 662 0.14 9.79 11.37
C LEU A 662 1.68 9.78 11.37
N ALA A 663 2.32 10.71 10.66
CA ALA A 663 3.77 10.81 10.65
C ALA A 663 4.35 11.09 12.05
N HIS A 664 3.68 11.94 12.84
CA HIS A 664 4.10 12.21 14.21
C HIS A 664 3.94 10.98 15.11
N VAL A 665 2.82 10.27 15.02
CA VAL A 665 2.59 9.01 15.76
C VAL A 665 3.67 7.98 15.41
N GLN A 666 3.95 7.78 14.12
CA GLN A 666 5.01 6.87 13.66
C GLN A 666 6.39 7.30 14.16
N HIS A 667 6.67 8.60 14.20
CA HIS A 667 7.92 9.14 14.72
C HIS A 667 8.09 8.83 16.22
N LEU A 668 7.06 9.06 17.04
CA LEU A 668 7.10 8.77 18.48
C LEU A 668 7.27 7.27 18.76
N ILE A 669 6.63 6.41 17.96
CA ILE A 669 6.84 4.95 18.00
C ILE A 669 8.29 4.63 17.68
N ALA A 670 8.83 5.17 16.59
CA ALA A 670 10.18 4.90 16.14
C ALA A 670 11.25 5.34 17.16
N GLN A 671 10.99 6.39 17.93
CA GLN A 671 11.87 6.85 19.01
C GLN A 671 11.77 6.02 20.30
N SER A 672 10.61 5.40 20.52
CA SER A 672 10.31 4.71 21.77
C SER A 672 10.60 3.21 21.70
N PHE A 673 10.45 2.61 20.52
CA PHE A 673 10.45 1.16 20.35
C PHE A 673 11.74 0.69 19.65
N ASP A 674 12.20 -0.49 20.05
CA ASP A 674 13.28 -1.21 19.39
C ASP A 674 12.87 -2.68 19.15
N PRO A 675 12.59 -3.08 17.89
CA PRO A 675 12.72 -2.27 16.67
C PRO A 675 11.62 -1.19 16.51
N PRO A 676 11.83 -0.17 15.64
CA PRO A 676 11.05 1.09 15.62
C PRO A 676 9.68 0.98 14.92
N SER A 677 8.91 -0.08 15.20
CA SER A 677 7.56 -0.28 14.67
C SER A 677 6.73 -1.14 15.60
N VAL A 678 5.45 -0.80 15.76
CA VAL A 678 4.46 -1.63 16.51
C VAL A 678 4.36 -3.03 15.92
N ASP A 679 4.40 -3.15 14.59
CA ASP A 679 4.20 -4.41 13.87
C ASP A 679 5.25 -5.48 14.22
N LEU A 680 6.42 -5.05 14.67
CA LEU A 680 7.55 -5.91 14.99
C LEU A 680 7.52 -6.44 16.42
N HIS A 681 6.56 -6.02 17.24
CA HIS A 681 6.41 -6.48 18.63
C HIS A 681 5.27 -7.46 18.82
N HIS A 682 4.60 -7.86 17.74
CA HIS A 682 3.56 -8.88 17.81
C HIS A 682 4.13 -10.29 18.10
N PRO A 683 3.37 -11.14 18.82
CA PRO A 683 2.14 -10.78 19.49
C PRO A 683 2.41 -10.03 20.82
N TYR A 684 1.55 -9.08 21.16
CA TYR A 684 1.60 -8.37 22.43
C TYR A 684 0.21 -8.10 23.02
N ILE A 685 0.19 -7.94 24.34
CA ILE A 685 -0.99 -7.46 25.07
C ILE A 685 -0.82 -5.98 25.41
N ALA A 686 -1.84 -5.18 25.17
CA ALA A 686 -1.91 -3.81 25.67
C ALA A 686 -2.73 -3.76 26.96
N LEU A 687 -2.22 -3.01 27.93
CA LEU A 687 -2.86 -2.81 29.24
C LEU A 687 -2.96 -1.31 29.52
N TYR A 688 -4.20 -0.84 29.71
CA TYR A 688 -4.46 0.50 30.21
C TYR A 688 -4.89 0.46 31.68
N VAL A 689 -4.14 1.14 32.54
CA VAL A 689 -4.39 1.21 33.98
C VAL A 689 -4.90 2.60 34.35
N ARG A 690 -6.20 2.70 34.69
CA ARG A 690 -6.84 3.95 35.12
C ARG A 690 -6.94 4.01 36.65
N ARG A 691 -6.40 5.07 37.28
CA ARG A 691 -6.36 5.21 38.75
C ARG A 691 -6.66 6.60 39.30
N SER A 692 -6.48 7.65 38.52
CA SER A 692 -6.44 9.02 39.05
C SER A 692 -7.83 9.63 39.33
N ASP A 693 -8.20 10.72 38.66
CA ASP A 693 -9.46 11.47 38.86
C ASP A 693 -10.73 10.61 38.77
N LYS A 694 -10.72 9.51 38.00
CA LYS A 694 -11.90 8.63 37.87
C LYS A 694 -12.27 7.90 39.16
N VAL A 695 -11.28 7.52 39.96
CA VAL A 695 -11.52 6.82 41.23
C VAL A 695 -11.97 7.81 42.29
N THR A 696 -11.30 8.97 42.37
CA THR A 696 -11.65 10.03 43.33
C THR A 696 -13.05 10.60 43.07
N ASN A 697 -13.45 10.72 41.80
CA ASN A 697 -14.79 11.18 41.40
C ASN A 697 -15.87 10.08 41.49
N ARG A 698 -15.54 8.87 41.95
CA ARG A 698 -16.43 7.70 42.05
C ARG A 698 -17.06 7.30 40.71
N GLU A 699 -16.35 7.56 39.61
CA GLU A 699 -16.73 7.07 38.28
C GLU A 699 -16.27 5.62 38.06
N MET A 700 -15.25 5.20 38.81
CA MET A 700 -14.86 3.80 38.97
C MET A 700 -15.18 3.34 40.38
N SER A 701 -15.58 2.07 40.54
CA SER A 701 -15.90 1.48 41.84
C SER A 701 -14.68 1.43 42.78
N GLN A 702 -13.50 1.23 42.20
CA GLN A 702 -12.22 1.18 42.91
C GLN A 702 -11.05 1.43 41.95
N ALA A 703 -9.88 1.75 42.51
CA ALA A 703 -8.61 1.63 41.79
C ALA A 703 -8.21 0.15 41.77
N TYR A 704 -7.95 -0.39 40.58
CA TYR A 704 -7.45 -1.76 40.44
C TYR A 704 -5.92 -1.79 40.52
N SER A 705 -5.39 -2.70 41.33
CA SER A 705 -3.95 -2.98 41.39
C SER A 705 -3.48 -3.61 40.09
N LEU A 706 -2.19 -3.43 39.76
CA LEU A 706 -1.65 -4.04 38.53
C LEU A 706 -1.75 -5.57 38.56
N SER A 707 -1.58 -6.18 39.74
CA SER A 707 -1.74 -7.63 39.92
C SER A 707 -3.13 -8.15 39.58
N GLN A 708 -4.19 -7.36 39.83
CA GLN A 708 -5.56 -7.76 39.48
C GLN A 708 -5.73 -7.89 37.96
N TYR A 709 -5.12 -7.01 37.17
CA TYR A 709 -5.14 -7.13 35.72
C TYR A 709 -4.36 -8.35 35.24
N PHE A 710 -3.16 -8.57 35.76
CA PHE A 710 -2.34 -9.74 35.39
C PHE A 710 -3.10 -11.06 35.66
N ASN A 711 -3.81 -11.17 36.78
CA ASN A 711 -4.61 -12.36 37.08
C ASN A 711 -5.68 -12.70 36.02
N LEU A 712 -6.09 -11.74 35.18
CA LEU A 712 -7.10 -11.94 34.14
C LEU A 712 -6.55 -12.61 32.87
N PHE A 713 -5.30 -12.31 32.52
CA PHE A 713 -4.71 -12.67 31.23
C PHE A 713 -3.41 -13.48 31.35
N ASP A 714 -2.77 -13.57 32.52
CA ASP A 714 -1.45 -14.18 32.67
C ASP A 714 -1.43 -15.63 32.17
N ASN A 715 -2.41 -16.44 32.56
CA ASN A 715 -2.56 -17.81 32.07
C ASN A 715 -2.72 -17.87 30.54
N ASP A 716 -3.58 -17.01 29.99
CA ASP A 716 -3.88 -16.95 28.56
C ASP A 716 -2.64 -16.53 27.76
N THR A 717 -1.88 -15.54 28.25
CA THR A 717 -0.62 -15.11 27.62
C THR A 717 0.44 -16.21 27.64
N HIS A 718 0.57 -16.99 28.72
CA HIS A 718 1.46 -18.15 28.76
C HIS A 718 1.02 -19.24 27.77
N GLN A 719 -0.28 -19.52 27.70
CA GLN A 719 -0.84 -20.49 26.75
C GLN A 719 -0.61 -20.09 25.28
N THR A 720 -0.60 -18.79 24.99
CA THR A 720 -0.39 -18.25 23.64
C THR A 720 1.04 -17.76 23.39
N ASN A 721 1.95 -17.91 24.35
CA ASN A 721 3.34 -17.44 24.31
C ASN A 721 3.48 -15.93 23.99
N ILE A 722 2.64 -15.10 24.60
CA ILE A 722 2.70 -13.64 24.47
C ILE A 722 3.61 -13.11 25.57
N THR A 723 4.84 -12.75 25.21
CA THR A 723 5.87 -12.25 26.14
C THR A 723 6.00 -10.73 26.11
N THR A 724 5.31 -10.02 25.23
CA THR A 724 5.42 -8.56 25.14
C THR A 724 4.18 -7.89 25.72
N ILE A 725 4.37 -6.88 26.55
CA ILE A 725 3.28 -6.08 27.14
C ILE A 725 3.51 -4.59 26.89
N TYR A 726 2.48 -3.91 26.40
CA TYR A 726 2.42 -2.46 26.34
C TYR A 726 1.63 -1.94 27.54
N ILE A 727 2.23 -1.06 28.35
CA ILE A 727 1.54 -0.45 29.50
C ILE A 727 1.35 1.04 29.28
N ASN A 728 0.08 1.46 29.29
CA ASN A 728 -0.32 2.85 29.32
C ASN A 728 -1.04 3.17 30.65
N SER A 729 -0.66 4.27 31.28
CA SER A 729 -1.16 4.67 32.60
C SER A 729 -0.91 6.16 32.80
N GLU A 730 -1.84 6.85 33.47
CA GLU A 730 -1.60 8.21 34.00
C GLU A 730 -0.88 8.22 35.37
N ASP A 731 -0.60 7.03 35.93
CA ASP A 731 0.10 6.83 37.21
C ASP A 731 1.47 6.18 36.95
N ASN A 732 2.54 6.94 37.19
CA ASN A 732 3.92 6.49 37.02
C ASN A 732 4.30 5.32 37.95
N ASN A 733 3.61 5.14 39.10
CA ASN A 733 3.91 4.04 40.01
C ASN A 733 3.55 2.66 39.43
N VAL A 734 2.67 2.62 38.43
CA VAL A 734 2.32 1.39 37.70
C VAL A 734 3.56 0.73 37.08
N TYR A 735 4.53 1.52 36.63
CA TYR A 735 5.77 0.96 36.08
C TYR A 735 6.66 0.33 37.16
N ASN A 736 6.68 0.88 38.38
CA ASN A 736 7.39 0.26 39.51
C ASN A 736 6.71 -1.04 39.97
N GLU A 737 5.37 -1.06 40.00
CA GLU A 737 4.61 -2.28 40.24
C GLU A 737 4.88 -3.34 39.18
N PHE A 738 4.98 -2.94 37.92
CA PHE A 738 5.29 -3.85 36.82
C PHE A 738 6.64 -4.53 37.03
N GLU A 739 7.70 -3.78 37.36
CA GLU A 739 9.02 -4.36 37.63
C GLU A 739 8.97 -5.42 38.75
N GLN A 740 8.20 -5.16 39.81
CA GLN A 740 8.03 -6.11 40.91
C GLN A 740 7.25 -7.36 40.48
N ILE A 741 6.14 -7.19 39.77
CA ILE A 741 5.33 -8.31 39.26
C ILE A 741 6.15 -9.14 38.27
N ASN A 742 6.84 -8.49 37.33
CA ASN A 742 7.62 -9.16 36.31
C ASN A 742 8.81 -9.92 36.91
N LYS A 743 9.45 -9.37 37.95
CA LYS A 743 10.47 -10.10 38.72
C LYS A 743 9.92 -11.39 39.33
N ASN A 744 8.72 -11.34 39.91
CA ASN A 744 8.05 -12.54 40.46
C ASN A 744 7.66 -13.54 39.35
N LYS A 745 7.45 -13.06 38.13
CA LYS A 745 7.21 -13.86 36.91
C LYS A 745 8.51 -14.21 36.19
N THR A 746 9.66 -14.19 36.87
CA THR A 746 10.98 -14.55 36.31
C THR A 746 11.39 -13.73 35.07
N GLY A 747 10.88 -12.50 34.94
CA GLY A 747 11.14 -11.64 33.78
C GLY A 747 10.42 -12.08 32.51
N TYR A 748 9.30 -12.80 32.62
CA TYR A 748 8.55 -13.32 31.46
C TYR A 748 8.15 -12.23 30.46
N TYR A 749 7.79 -11.03 30.94
CA TYR A 749 7.29 -9.95 30.09
C TYR A 749 8.38 -8.94 29.69
N LYS A 750 8.43 -8.62 28.39
CA LYS A 750 9.14 -7.47 27.82
C LYS A 750 8.20 -6.26 27.82
N LEU A 751 8.58 -5.20 28.52
CA LEU A 751 7.80 -3.95 28.58
C LEU A 751 8.02 -3.09 27.34
N LEU A 752 6.92 -2.66 26.74
CA LEU A 752 6.86 -1.55 25.80
C LEU A 752 6.20 -0.34 26.48
N ARG A 753 6.76 0.83 26.21
CA ARG A 753 6.19 2.13 26.61
C ARG A 753 6.62 3.20 25.64
N VAL A 754 5.74 4.16 25.37
CA VAL A 754 6.13 5.38 24.66
C VAL A 754 6.77 6.33 25.67
N LYS A 755 7.87 6.98 25.29
CA LYS A 755 8.58 7.96 26.13
C LYS A 755 7.84 9.30 26.12
N THR A 756 6.69 9.35 26.77
CA THR A 756 5.79 10.52 26.80
C THR A 756 5.53 11.01 28.22
N ARG A 757 4.85 12.16 28.35
CA ARG A 757 4.50 12.72 29.67
C ARG A 757 3.30 11.94 30.23
N LYS A 758 3.55 11.03 31.18
CA LYS A 758 2.58 10.04 31.70
C LYS A 758 1.82 10.46 32.96
N ASP A 759 1.98 11.70 33.46
CA ASP A 759 1.35 12.22 34.68
C ASP A 759 0.27 13.28 34.38
N ILE A 760 -0.45 13.10 33.28
CA ILE A 760 -1.44 14.08 32.81
C ILE A 760 -2.85 13.55 33.03
N VAL A 761 -3.58 14.27 33.88
CA VAL A 761 -5.02 14.11 34.05
C VAL A 761 -5.75 15.22 33.31
N PHE A 762 -7.05 15.05 33.09
CA PHE A 762 -7.85 16.05 32.39
C PHE A 762 -7.72 17.45 33.01
N GLY A 763 -7.76 17.54 34.35
CA GLY A 763 -7.59 18.82 35.05
C GLY A 763 -6.23 19.49 34.80
N SER A 764 -5.13 18.73 34.76
CA SER A 764 -3.80 19.30 34.49
C SER A 764 -3.62 19.68 33.03
N LEU A 765 -4.16 18.88 32.09
CA LEU A 765 -4.20 19.21 30.66
C LEU A 765 -4.88 20.56 30.42
N MET A 766 -5.98 20.84 31.12
CA MET A 766 -6.73 22.09 31.02
C MET A 766 -5.98 23.33 31.53
N GLY A 767 -4.92 23.14 32.31
CA GLY A 767 -4.03 24.22 32.77
C GLY A 767 -2.85 24.51 31.84
N MET A 768 -2.56 23.67 30.85
CA MET A 768 -1.36 23.80 30.00
C MET A 768 -1.53 24.86 28.90
N PRO A 769 -0.44 25.43 28.34
CA PRO A 769 -0.48 26.22 27.10
C PRO A 769 -1.02 25.40 25.91
N MET A 770 -1.68 26.06 24.95
CA MET A 770 -2.31 25.37 23.80
C MET A 770 -1.32 24.53 22.97
N ASN A 771 -0.14 25.07 22.67
CA ASN A 771 0.89 24.33 21.92
C ASN A 771 1.36 23.06 22.66
N GLU A 772 1.44 23.08 23.99
CA GLU A 772 1.74 21.89 24.80
C GLU A 772 0.60 20.87 24.75
N ARG A 773 -0.66 21.32 24.87
CA ARG A 773 -1.82 20.41 24.75
C ARG A 773 -1.84 19.67 23.43
N GLY A 774 -1.51 20.35 22.33
CA GLY A 774 -1.42 19.72 21.01
C GLY A 774 -0.42 18.56 20.97
N LYS A 775 0.75 18.71 21.61
CA LYS A 775 1.74 17.63 21.74
C LYS A 775 1.19 16.46 22.55
N ILE A 776 0.59 16.74 23.70
CA ILE A 776 0.00 15.71 24.56
C ILE A 776 -1.12 14.94 23.84
N ILE A 777 -1.92 15.59 23.01
CA ILE A 777 -2.92 14.91 22.20
C ILE A 777 -2.25 13.94 21.22
N LEU A 778 -1.16 14.33 20.55
CA LEU A 778 -0.40 13.42 19.69
C LEU A 778 0.18 12.23 20.45
N GLU A 779 0.60 12.43 21.70
CA GLU A 779 1.04 11.34 22.59
C GLU A 779 -0.11 10.37 22.89
N PHE A 780 -1.31 10.88 23.22
CA PHE A 780 -2.50 10.04 23.38
C PHE A 780 -2.87 9.31 22.08
N LEU A 781 -2.86 9.98 20.92
CA LEU A 781 -3.13 9.32 19.64
C LEU A 781 -2.09 8.24 19.31
N THR A 782 -0.86 8.39 19.80
CA THR A 782 0.17 7.35 19.73
C THR A 782 -0.19 6.16 20.62
N ASP A 783 -0.61 6.41 21.87
CA ASP A 783 -1.11 5.36 22.77
C ASP A 783 -2.29 4.61 22.16
N LEU A 784 -3.29 5.32 21.61
CA LEU A 784 -4.45 4.72 20.94
C LEU A 784 -4.03 3.85 19.77
N PHE A 785 -3.10 4.33 18.94
CA PHE A 785 -2.59 3.57 17.80
C PHE A 785 -1.95 2.26 18.24
N ILE A 786 -1.13 2.28 19.30
CA ILE A 786 -0.50 1.07 19.83
C ILE A 786 -1.56 0.15 20.44
N GLU A 787 -2.43 0.65 21.32
CA GLU A 787 -3.41 -0.19 22.00
C GLU A 787 -4.43 -0.83 21.05
N ALA A 788 -4.90 -0.10 20.03
CA ALA A 788 -5.79 -0.63 19.00
C ALA A 788 -5.10 -1.68 18.11
N ASN A 789 -3.76 -1.61 18.01
CA ASN A 789 -2.99 -2.59 17.28
C ASN A 789 -2.73 -3.89 18.07
N ALA A 790 -2.89 -3.92 19.39
CA ALA A 790 -2.57 -5.09 20.21
C ALA A 790 -3.45 -6.33 19.93
N ASP A 791 -2.87 -7.52 20.07
CA ASP A 791 -3.54 -8.81 19.88
C ASP A 791 -4.55 -9.08 21.00
N LEU A 792 -4.19 -8.70 22.23
CA LEU A 792 -5.03 -8.72 23.42
C LEU A 792 -5.08 -7.33 24.04
N HIS A 793 -6.19 -6.99 24.70
CA HIS A 793 -6.31 -5.72 25.43
C HIS A 793 -6.92 -5.94 26.81
N ALA A 794 -6.34 -5.28 27.80
CA ALA A 794 -6.77 -5.31 29.18
C ALA A 794 -7.00 -3.89 29.70
N GLY A 795 -8.04 -3.72 30.49
CA GLY A 795 -8.37 -2.44 31.10
C GLY A 795 -9.72 -2.45 31.81
N THR A 796 -10.18 -1.27 32.21
CA THR A 796 -11.48 -1.10 32.88
C THR A 796 -12.45 -0.45 31.91
N LEU A 797 -13.53 -1.16 31.56
CA LEU A 797 -14.52 -0.68 30.59
C LEU A 797 -15.29 0.53 31.09
N SER A 798 -15.30 0.83 32.39
CA SER A 798 -15.73 2.11 32.95
C SER A 798 -14.95 3.33 32.41
N SER A 799 -13.72 3.14 31.93
CA SER A 799 -12.93 4.18 31.25
C SER A 799 -13.38 4.37 29.79
N ASN A 800 -13.73 5.61 29.41
CA ASN A 800 -13.99 5.96 28.00
C ASN A 800 -12.81 5.63 27.08
N TRP A 801 -11.57 5.69 27.59
CA TRP A 801 -10.38 5.36 26.82
C TRP A 801 -10.36 3.88 26.41
N CYS A 802 -10.58 2.99 27.38
CA CYS A 802 -10.66 1.56 27.14
C CYS A 802 -11.74 1.18 26.13
N ARG A 803 -12.91 1.83 26.22
CA ARG A 803 -13.99 1.64 25.25
C ARG A 803 -13.62 2.08 23.85
N LEU A 804 -13.02 3.27 23.76
CA LEU A 804 -12.56 3.84 22.51
C LEU A 804 -11.60 2.87 21.82
N VAL A 805 -10.64 2.34 22.56
CA VAL A 805 -9.68 1.34 22.06
C VAL A 805 -10.41 0.08 21.60
N ASP A 806 -11.31 -0.46 22.41
CA ASP A 806 -11.98 -1.72 22.09
C ASP A 806 -12.87 -1.61 20.85
N GLU A 807 -13.63 -0.52 20.72
CA GLU A 807 -14.43 -0.23 19.52
C GLU A 807 -13.56 -0.12 18.26
N MET A 808 -12.40 0.54 18.34
CA MET A 808 -11.44 0.54 17.23
C MET A 808 -10.95 -0.87 16.92
N ARG A 809 -10.62 -1.68 17.92
CA ARG A 809 -10.18 -3.08 17.75
C ARG A 809 -11.24 -3.92 17.04
N LEU A 810 -12.52 -3.75 17.38
CA LEU A 810 -13.61 -4.48 16.74
C LEU A 810 -13.69 -4.21 15.23
N VAL A 811 -13.55 -2.95 14.80
CA VAL A 811 -13.55 -2.62 13.35
C VAL A 811 -12.31 -3.16 12.64
N LEU A 812 -11.20 -3.29 13.35
CA LEU A 812 -9.99 -3.94 12.87
C LEU A 812 -10.10 -5.47 12.85
N GLY A 813 -11.26 -6.05 13.17
CA GLY A 813 -11.46 -7.50 13.17
C GLY A 813 -10.92 -8.22 14.42
N LYS A 814 -10.55 -7.47 15.47
CA LYS A 814 -9.93 -8.01 16.69
C LYS A 814 -10.97 -8.21 17.78
N PHE A 815 -11.75 -9.27 17.62
CA PHE A 815 -12.79 -9.71 18.55
C PHE A 815 -12.26 -10.43 19.80
N SER A 816 -11.03 -10.22 20.25
CA SER A 816 -10.48 -11.08 21.31
C SER A 816 -11.05 -10.64 22.66
N PRO A 817 -11.07 -11.52 23.68
CA PRO A 817 -11.65 -11.16 24.95
C PRO A 817 -11.03 -9.89 25.51
N TYR A 818 -11.86 -8.90 25.75
CA TYR A 818 -11.47 -7.72 26.51
C TYR A 818 -11.28 -8.14 27.96
N TYR A 819 -10.05 -8.06 28.48
CA TYR A 819 -9.77 -8.44 29.86
C TYR A 819 -10.12 -7.28 30.79
N THR A 820 -11.15 -7.47 31.60
CA THR A 820 -11.56 -6.46 32.57
C THR A 820 -11.78 -7.06 33.95
N PRO A 821 -11.35 -6.37 35.03
CA PRO A 821 -11.63 -6.80 36.40
C PRO A 821 -13.07 -6.42 36.84
N GLU A 822 -13.87 -5.84 35.95
CA GLU A 822 -15.27 -5.53 36.15
C GLU A 822 -16.15 -6.71 35.66
N ASN A 823 -17.16 -7.13 36.44
CA ASN A 823 -18.03 -8.27 36.09
C ASN A 823 -18.99 -8.02 34.90
N GLY A 824 -18.76 -6.97 34.11
CA GLY A 824 -19.62 -6.53 33.01
C GLY A 824 -19.57 -5.01 32.80
N TYR A 825 -20.02 -4.57 31.63
CA TYR A 825 -20.13 -3.16 31.28
C TYR A 825 -21.37 -2.52 31.90
N TYR A 826 -21.30 -1.23 32.26
CA TYR A 826 -22.49 -0.40 32.57
C TYR A 826 -22.33 0.98 31.89
N LEU A 827 -23.04 1.19 30.77
CA LEU A 827 -23.34 2.49 30.20
C LEU A 827 -24.34 3.19 31.11
N GLY A 828 -23.90 4.28 31.72
CA GLY A 828 -24.75 5.15 32.50
C GLY A 828 -24.58 4.97 34.00
N LEU A 829 -23.65 5.73 34.56
CA LEU A 829 -23.72 6.11 35.97
C LEU A 829 -24.91 7.07 36.15
N ARG A 830 -26.12 6.53 36.33
CA ARG A 830 -27.05 7.25 37.21
C ARG A 830 -26.50 7.11 38.61
N ARG A 831 -26.09 8.23 39.21
CA ARG A 831 -26.13 8.36 40.67
C ARG A 831 -27.54 7.93 41.09
N LYS A 832 -27.69 6.73 41.65
CA LYS A 832 -28.80 6.49 42.57
C LYS A 832 -28.61 7.55 43.66
N LYS A 833 -29.44 8.59 43.62
CA LYS A 833 -29.62 9.46 44.78
C LYS A 833 -30.23 8.64 45.90
#